data_AF-A0A6J2YY64-F1
#
_entry.id   AF-A0A6J2YY64-F1
#
_cell.length_a   1.000
_cell.length_b   1.000
_cell.length_c   1.000
_cell.angle_alpha   90.00
_cell.angle_beta   90.00
_cell.angle_gamma   90.00
#
_symmetry.space_group_name_H-M   'P 1'
#
loop_
_entity.id
_entity.type
_entity.pdbx_description
1 polymer ?
#
loop_
_entity_poly.entity_id
_entity_poly.type
_entity_poly.pdbx_seq_one_letter_code
_entity_poly.pdbx_strand_id
1 'polypeptide(L)'
;MEDPPWQPSFWPTICPYRFCPTYQKTARVVALILIGLVTWYTLYITVGETMAPPRGRLFQIILASGCSMLAGWLVSLTNLPGLIGMLVVGVVFQNCGIVDIDSTFAGINKFLRGVALLIILVRAGLGLDLGALKQLKFDVVKLGFLPWLVETAAVGVMSYYFLYIPWTYGFALGFAISAISPAVTIPCLLRLKAEGYGVAKGIPTLVMAITTLSDVFSVVCFGIIQSFIFSTSTFTNLILQLPVSILGGIGFGLVWGYICGYCPESHDPISASLRIFLQFAGGILSVFASDAVGFGGAGPLACVVAPFVSVLYWTKQGWKLGDNPVAISFRILWFIFEPVLFAITGAQVRITQLDGNVMLIGSGILLAALFIRVIVTIILDYGSAMNYKEKLFCAVAMSTKATVQDEGHCNGINGNVDIAFKKINKNYTDFLMWKIENMNVVALTKEQYGTFYDTESYIVYAASQFGQPSGIDSVKRDVKGKAIEYHVHFWLGKNTTPEKSGVAAYKSVELDTLLNCSSTQHRETEGNESDRFLSYFKNGYKILQPELIQNNNQNEVKLYRVRGKNIPALIQLDCVSWTHFRSSDVFIVQTSQTVFVWVGRAASVEGKRHAAKLSQDLKDRQKISNVVFIDDGYEKTINSDTLKEFGKYLPLEKRVILPESSQENGKSDNNRNILRLYKCSENSGKYRVAEIKSGPMFQADLTSEDVFIIDQDTKGIWVWVGKKVNEREKNEALRNARGFVKKKKYPSNTRVTRVVEGLEPVEFKMLFKSWKTETSNSKNTKLPMLITKFDPITMEDRLSLAAETQLIDDGTGRMTLWRIKHSKIVEIPKERHGYFFSGDCYIALYSYQTHHDEKHLLYCWIGSDASQDEINITTTKLDEIDEELGQLGFQARIIEGHEPAHFLQLFKGKLTIFKGNGTDFDETGKNLKIPHQYLLRVYGSTTYSAKAEQVKLESSSLDSNCCFVLRRGKKYFVWCGNYSTGDQREIAKGFAGKDFELTLEGKEKEDFFNLLGGRMSYSTRMVRNDQDKKPARLFFCTPSQTNTVQEIPFFQQKDLLPENVMLLDTEDTLYIWIGKLSSREEQRLSIQAALNYLQNDPSSRDMNMTVIHIKQGKEPPTFKGFFPNWDSKLWKHYKTFDKIKQEIQMNNTDQKTHNGHIIQHKSEHSDFDHYEKYPISTLKEPNDRLPSRVDPLNKELHLSHDDFISLFQMTYVEFEKLPRWKQQEMKKKVGLF
;
A
#
# COMPACT_ATOMS: atom_id res chain seq x y z
N MET A 1 15.02 72.80 40.27
CA MET A 1 15.23 71.89 39.12
C MET A 1 14.56 72.60 37.97
N GLU A 2 15.34 73.21 37.07
CA GLU A 2 14.80 73.74 35.83
C GLU A 2 14.31 72.56 34.99
N ASP A 3 13.04 72.60 34.58
CA ASP A 3 12.53 71.62 33.63
C ASP A 3 13.30 71.74 32.32
N PRO A 4 13.67 70.62 31.67
CA PRO A 4 14.38 70.68 30.40
C PRO A 4 13.57 71.48 29.37
N PRO A 5 14.17 72.39 28.57
CA PRO A 5 13.45 73.30 27.66
C PRO A 5 12.65 72.60 26.54
N TRP A 6 12.80 71.28 26.41
CA TRP A 6 12.16 70.43 25.41
C TRP A 6 10.97 69.62 25.97
N GLN A 7 10.63 69.78 27.25
CA GLN A 7 9.51 69.08 27.89
C GLN A 7 8.26 69.98 27.91
N PRO A 8 7.11 69.52 27.37
CA PRO A 8 5.89 70.30 27.39
C PRO A 8 5.42 70.58 28.81
N SER A 9 4.93 71.79 29.07
CA SER A 9 4.49 72.25 30.38
C SER A 9 3.37 71.41 31.02
N PHE A 10 2.62 70.65 30.21
CA PHE A 10 1.55 69.75 30.69
C PHE A 10 2.03 68.35 31.11
N TRP A 11 3.24 67.93 30.71
CA TRP A 11 3.72 66.57 30.97
C TRP A 11 3.91 66.24 32.48
N PRO A 12 4.44 67.16 33.31
CA PRO A 12 4.55 66.95 34.76
C PRO A 12 3.19 66.74 35.44
N THR A 13 2.10 67.27 34.87
CA THR A 13 0.73 67.16 35.38
C THR A 13 0.09 65.82 35.05
N ILE A 14 0.40 65.26 33.87
CA ILE A 14 -0.14 63.97 33.39
C ILE A 14 0.60 62.78 34.04
N CYS A 15 1.89 62.93 34.31
CA CYS A 15 2.73 61.84 34.82
C CYS A 15 3.58 62.28 36.03
N PRO A 16 2.96 62.46 37.21
CA PRO A 16 3.59 63.13 38.36
C PRO A 16 4.54 62.26 39.18
N TYR A 17 4.65 60.95 38.90
CA TYR A 17 5.42 60.00 39.73
C TYR A 17 6.78 59.61 39.13
N ARG A 18 7.70 59.25 40.02
CA ARG A 18 9.09 58.78 39.74
C ARG A 18 9.19 57.58 38.79
N PHE A 19 8.08 56.87 38.55
CA PHE A 19 7.97 55.71 37.66
C PHE A 19 7.45 56.04 36.26
N CYS A 20 7.08 57.31 35.99
CA CYS A 20 6.64 57.73 34.67
C CYS A 20 7.83 57.98 33.72
N PRO A 21 7.78 57.49 32.46
CA PRO A 21 8.78 57.82 31.45
C PRO A 21 8.82 59.33 31.15
N THR A 22 10.02 59.85 30.87
CA THR A 22 10.20 61.24 30.40
C THR A 22 9.45 61.48 29.09
N TYR A 23 9.00 62.72 28.84
CA TYR A 23 8.27 63.07 27.61
C TYR A 23 8.98 62.60 26.34
N GLN A 24 10.32 62.63 26.30
CA GLN A 24 11.10 62.10 25.18
C GLN A 24 10.83 60.63 24.91
N LYS A 25 10.80 59.82 25.97
CA LYS A 25 10.64 58.38 25.87
C LYS A 25 9.22 58.07 25.40
N THR A 26 8.22 58.75 25.94
CA THR A 26 6.82 58.59 25.52
C THR A 26 6.58 59.11 24.10
N ALA A 27 7.06 60.30 23.75
CA ALA A 27 6.94 60.83 22.39
C ALA A 27 7.62 59.93 21.36
N ARG A 28 8.80 59.36 21.68
CA ARG A 28 9.48 58.38 20.81
C ARG A 28 8.68 57.09 20.66
N VAL A 29 8.13 56.56 21.74
CA VAL A 29 7.28 55.35 21.70
C VAL A 29 6.01 55.60 20.88
N VAL A 30 5.35 56.75 21.08
CA VAL A 30 4.16 57.14 20.31
C VAL A 30 4.50 57.31 18.82
N ALA A 31 5.62 57.95 18.48
CA ALA A 31 6.06 58.07 17.10
C ALA A 31 6.33 56.70 16.45
N LEU A 32 6.97 55.77 17.17
CA LEU A 32 7.20 54.40 16.68
C LEU A 32 5.89 53.62 16.49
N ILE A 33 4.91 53.79 17.39
CA ILE A 33 3.58 53.18 17.26
C ILE A 33 2.87 53.73 16.01
N LEU A 34 2.90 55.05 15.80
CA LEU A 34 2.30 55.69 14.62
C LEU A 34 2.95 55.21 13.32
N ILE A 35 4.29 55.17 13.27
CA ILE A 35 5.03 54.63 12.12
C ILE A 35 4.63 53.16 11.89
N GLY A 36 4.54 52.36 12.95
CA GLY A 36 4.12 50.96 12.88
C GLY A 36 2.70 50.79 12.34
N LEU A 37 1.74 51.59 12.80
CA LEU A 37 0.35 51.58 12.33
C LEU A 37 0.23 52.01 10.86
N VAL A 38 0.94 53.06 10.45
CA VAL A 38 0.98 53.52 9.05
C VAL A 38 1.60 52.46 8.15
N THR A 39 2.70 51.85 8.58
CA THR A 39 3.38 50.77 7.84
C THR A 39 2.47 49.55 7.72
N TRP A 40 1.78 49.17 8.80
CA TRP A 40 0.81 48.08 8.80
C TRP A 40 -0.36 48.35 7.86
N TYR A 41 -0.96 49.54 7.92
CA TYR A 41 -2.08 49.89 7.04
C TYR A 41 -1.68 49.91 5.56
N THR A 42 -0.48 50.40 5.28
CA THR A 42 0.11 50.36 3.94
C THR A 42 0.31 48.91 3.46
N LEU A 43 0.84 48.04 4.32
CA LEU A 43 1.01 46.62 4.02
C LEU A 43 -0.32 45.85 3.90
N TYR A 44 -1.33 46.24 4.66
CA TYR A 44 -2.67 45.68 4.57
C TYR A 44 -3.30 45.98 3.20
N ILE A 45 -3.14 47.22 2.71
CA ILE A 45 -3.60 47.62 1.37
C ILE A 45 -2.87 46.85 0.27
N THR A 46 -1.56 46.60 0.41
CA THR A 46 -0.75 45.99 -0.66
C THR A 46 -0.78 44.45 -0.68
N VAL A 47 -0.86 43.79 0.48
CA VAL A 47 -0.72 42.32 0.60
C VAL A 47 -2.07 41.62 0.86
N GLY A 48 -3.16 42.36 1.08
CA GLY A 48 -4.52 41.83 1.13
C GLY A 48 -4.81 40.87 2.30
N GLU A 49 -5.46 39.74 2.04
CA GLU A 49 -6.01 38.81 3.06
C GLU A 49 -4.99 38.27 4.06
N THR A 50 -3.70 38.19 3.69
CA THR A 50 -2.63 37.70 4.58
C THR A 50 -2.32 38.64 5.75
N MET A 51 -2.71 39.91 5.65
CA MET A 51 -2.56 40.96 6.67
C MET A 51 -3.89 41.29 7.38
N ALA A 52 -5.01 40.66 6.99
CA ALA A 52 -6.35 41.00 7.48
C ALA A 52 -6.61 40.52 8.94
N PRO A 53 -6.96 41.41 9.88
CA PRO A 53 -7.33 40.97 11.23
C PRO A 53 -8.68 40.23 11.23
N PRO A 54 -8.89 39.19 12.07
CA PRO A 54 -8.00 38.63 13.09
C PRO A 54 -7.20 37.40 12.62
N ARG A 55 -7.38 36.94 11.37
CA ARG A 55 -6.83 35.67 10.85
C ARG A 55 -5.60 35.81 9.94
N GLY A 56 -5.20 37.04 9.64
CA GLY A 56 -4.03 37.36 8.84
C GLY A 56 -2.76 36.88 9.54
N ARG A 57 -2.00 36.03 8.87
CA ARG A 57 -0.85 35.33 9.47
C ARG A 57 0.32 36.28 9.74
N LEU A 58 0.52 37.29 8.90
CA LEU A 58 1.54 38.33 9.15
C LEU A 58 1.10 39.30 10.24
N PHE A 59 -0.22 39.54 10.35
CA PHE A 59 -0.81 40.30 11.45
C PHE A 59 -0.54 39.61 12.80
N GLN A 60 -0.60 38.28 12.87
CA GLN A 60 -0.27 37.53 14.09
C GLN A 60 1.18 37.73 14.56
N ILE A 61 2.17 37.82 13.67
CA ILE A 61 3.58 38.11 14.06
C ILE A 61 3.71 39.52 14.63
N ILE A 62 3.11 40.50 13.94
CA ILE A 62 3.20 41.90 14.32
C ILE A 62 2.49 42.09 15.67
N LEU A 63 1.33 41.45 15.85
CA LEU A 63 0.59 41.43 17.11
C LEU A 63 1.43 40.78 18.22
N ALA A 64 1.99 39.59 17.98
CA ALA A 64 2.86 38.91 18.94
C ALA A 64 4.07 39.78 19.32
N SER A 65 4.73 40.39 18.34
CA SER A 65 5.92 41.23 18.55
C SER A 65 5.57 42.51 19.33
N GLY A 66 4.43 43.14 19.03
CA GLY A 66 3.93 44.31 19.75
C GLY A 66 3.57 43.99 21.20
N CYS A 67 2.87 42.88 21.45
CA CYS A 67 2.56 42.40 22.79
C CYS A 67 3.83 42.01 23.57
N SER A 68 4.81 41.38 22.91
CA SER A 68 6.11 41.06 23.50
C SER A 68 6.88 42.31 23.91
N MET A 69 6.80 43.40 23.15
CA MET A 69 7.43 44.67 23.52
C MET A 69 6.83 45.27 24.81
N LEU A 70 5.50 45.23 24.94
CA LEU A 70 4.80 45.66 26.16
C LEU A 70 5.14 44.77 27.36
N ALA A 71 5.11 43.45 27.19
CA ALA A 71 5.45 42.49 28.25
C ALA A 71 6.92 42.62 28.68
N GLY A 72 7.84 42.84 27.73
CA GLY A 72 9.24 43.07 28.05
C GLY A 72 9.48 44.35 28.83
N TRP A 73 8.75 45.42 28.52
CA TRP A 73 8.76 46.65 29.32
C TRP A 73 8.22 46.41 30.74
N LEU A 74 7.10 45.69 30.89
CA LEU A 74 6.54 45.35 32.20
C LEU A 74 7.51 44.53 33.06
N VAL A 75 8.17 43.52 32.49
CA VAL A 75 9.17 42.72 33.20
C VAL A 75 10.40 43.55 33.56
N SER A 76 10.78 44.54 32.74
CA SER A 76 11.90 45.41 33.06
C SER A 76 11.70 46.26 34.33
N LEU A 77 10.44 46.46 34.77
CA LEU A 77 10.11 47.14 36.03
C LEU A 77 10.49 46.32 37.27
N THR A 78 10.64 44.99 37.14
CA THR A 78 10.98 44.09 38.26
C THR A 78 12.49 43.83 38.39
N ASN A 79 13.33 44.64 37.72
CA ASN A 79 14.78 44.43 37.58
C ASN A 79 15.20 43.13 36.85
N LEU A 80 14.25 42.38 36.30
CA LEU A 80 14.52 41.22 35.45
C LEU A 80 14.75 41.65 33.99
N PRO A 81 15.53 40.88 33.21
CA PRO A 81 15.69 41.13 31.78
C PRO A 81 14.34 41.07 31.03
N GLY A 82 14.03 42.11 30.25
CA GLY A 82 12.77 42.23 29.51
C GLY A 82 12.52 41.09 28.51
N LEU A 83 13.57 40.41 28.04
CA LEU A 83 13.50 39.21 27.19
C LEU A 83 12.63 38.09 27.78
N ILE A 84 12.53 37.96 29.12
CA ILE A 84 11.66 36.96 29.75
C ILE A 84 10.19 37.25 29.42
N GLY A 85 9.77 38.51 29.51
CA GLY A 85 8.41 38.92 29.15
C GLY A 85 8.11 38.70 27.66
N MET A 86 9.09 38.98 26.79
CA MET A 86 8.96 38.78 25.35
C MET A 86 8.75 37.30 24.99
N LEU A 87 9.46 36.38 25.65
CA LEU A 87 9.38 34.94 25.42
C LEU A 87 8.06 34.35 25.95
N VAL A 88 7.62 34.76 27.14
CA VAL A 88 6.36 34.29 27.76
C VAL A 88 5.16 34.61 26.87
N VAL A 89 5.11 35.80 26.26
CA VAL A 89 4.04 36.17 25.32
C VAL A 89 3.99 35.19 24.13
N GLY A 90 5.14 34.84 23.56
CA GLY A 90 5.22 33.85 22.49
C GLY A 90 4.64 32.48 22.90
N VAL A 91 5.05 31.97 24.06
CA VAL A 91 4.55 30.69 24.59
C VAL A 91 3.04 30.75 24.81
N VAL A 92 2.53 31.79 25.45
CA VAL A 92 1.09 31.95 25.71
C VAL A 92 0.31 32.04 24.39
N PHE A 93 0.79 32.84 23.43
CA PHE A 93 0.08 33.06 22.18
C PHE A 93 -0.02 31.79 21.32
N GLN A 94 1.04 30.97 21.30
CA GLN A 94 0.99 29.67 20.62
C GLN A 94 0.03 28.70 21.31
N ASN A 95 0.05 28.62 22.64
CA ASN A 95 -0.76 27.63 23.37
C ASN A 95 -2.23 28.04 23.52
N CYS A 96 -2.54 29.33 23.40
CA CYS A 96 -3.92 29.84 23.31
C CYS A 96 -4.49 29.85 21.88
N GLY A 97 -3.70 29.43 20.87
CA GLY A 97 -4.13 29.40 19.46
C GLY A 97 -4.26 30.77 18.80
N ILE A 98 -3.59 31.80 19.33
CA ILE A 98 -3.56 33.16 18.78
C ILE A 98 -2.54 33.25 17.63
N VAL A 99 -1.44 32.51 17.77
CA VAL A 99 -0.38 32.36 16.76
C VAL A 99 -0.26 30.86 16.46
N ASP A 100 -0.23 30.47 15.19
CA ASP A 100 0.11 29.09 14.81
C ASP A 100 1.25 29.07 13.80
N ILE A 101 2.43 28.63 14.25
CA ILE A 101 3.61 28.45 13.41
C ILE A 101 3.47 27.13 12.63
N ASP A 102 2.87 27.20 11.44
CA ASP A 102 2.74 26.08 10.48
C ASP A 102 3.91 26.02 9.46
N SER A 103 4.03 24.91 8.71
CA SER A 103 5.13 24.66 7.76
C SER A 103 5.22 25.67 6.59
N THR A 104 4.14 26.38 6.25
CA THR A 104 4.17 27.47 5.25
C THR A 104 4.88 28.73 5.77
N PHE A 105 5.12 28.81 7.08
CA PHE A 105 5.69 29.95 7.78
C PHE A 105 7.18 29.77 8.14
N ALA A 106 7.70 28.54 8.04
CA ALA A 106 9.09 28.20 8.37
C ALA A 106 10.11 29.06 7.61
N GLY A 107 9.86 29.37 6.33
CA GLY A 107 10.75 30.22 5.53
C GLY A 107 10.87 31.67 6.05
N ILE A 108 9.76 32.30 6.43
CA ILE A 108 9.75 33.67 6.98
C ILE A 108 10.39 33.67 8.37
N ASN A 109 10.10 32.66 9.18
CA ASN A 109 10.72 32.48 10.49
C ASN A 109 12.25 32.34 10.39
N LYS A 110 12.73 31.43 9.53
CA LYS A 110 14.15 31.23 9.25
C LYS A 110 14.81 32.53 8.81
N PHE A 111 14.16 33.30 7.92
CA PHE A 111 14.66 34.61 7.48
C PHE A 111 14.75 35.63 8.63
N LEU A 112 13.67 35.83 9.39
CA LEU A 112 13.63 36.81 10.49
C LEU A 112 14.66 36.48 11.59
N ARG A 113 14.83 35.19 11.93
CA ARG A 113 15.85 34.73 12.87
C ARG A 113 17.27 34.94 12.34
N GLY A 114 17.50 34.67 11.06
CA GLY A 114 18.79 34.92 10.39
C GLY A 114 19.18 36.40 10.44
N VAL A 115 18.23 37.31 10.18
CA VAL A 115 18.45 38.76 10.28
C VAL A 115 18.71 39.20 11.72
N ALA A 116 17.98 38.65 12.70
CA ALA A 116 18.21 38.94 14.11
C ALA A 116 19.61 38.48 14.56
N LEU A 117 20.03 37.27 14.19
CA LEU A 117 21.36 36.73 14.46
C LEU A 117 22.46 37.63 13.87
N LEU A 118 22.29 38.04 12.62
CA LEU A 118 23.19 38.99 11.95
C LEU A 118 23.38 40.27 12.77
N ILE A 119 22.28 40.93 13.18
CA ILE A 119 22.33 42.20 13.90
C ILE A 119 23.10 42.06 15.21
N ILE A 120 22.93 40.95 15.94
CA ILE A 120 23.65 40.69 17.20
C ILE A 120 25.14 40.47 16.96
N LEU A 121 25.50 39.66 15.97
CA LEU A 121 26.90 39.32 15.68
C LEU A 121 27.69 40.55 15.18
N VAL A 122 27.05 41.40 14.38
CA VAL A 122 27.66 42.68 13.98
C VAL A 122 27.89 43.56 15.21
N ARG A 123 26.92 43.68 16.12
CA ARG A 123 27.11 44.41 17.38
C ARG A 123 28.25 43.85 18.23
N ALA A 124 28.41 42.52 18.25
CA ALA A 124 29.52 41.85 18.92
C ALA A 124 30.86 42.32 18.35
N GLY A 125 31.03 42.23 17.04
CA GLY A 125 32.27 42.61 16.35
C GLY A 125 32.61 44.09 16.51
N LEU A 126 31.62 44.99 16.44
CA LEU A 126 31.80 46.41 16.66
C LEU A 126 32.24 46.75 18.10
N GLY A 127 32.01 45.86 19.06
CA GLY A 127 32.31 46.03 20.49
C GLY A 127 33.67 45.47 20.92
N LEU A 128 34.36 44.71 20.07
CA LEU A 128 35.64 44.06 20.38
C LEU A 128 36.81 45.05 20.39
N ASP A 129 37.70 44.89 21.37
CA ASP A 129 38.91 45.72 21.53
C ASP A 129 40.18 44.92 21.21
N LEU A 130 40.96 45.36 20.23
CA LEU A 130 42.22 44.72 19.84
C LEU A 130 43.28 44.73 20.95
N GLY A 131 43.33 45.79 21.77
CA GLY A 131 44.30 45.91 22.85
C GLY A 131 44.09 44.81 23.90
N ALA A 132 42.87 44.69 24.39
CA ALA A 132 42.46 43.64 25.32
C ALA A 132 42.61 42.23 24.71
N LEU A 133 42.26 42.04 23.43
CA LEU A 133 42.32 40.72 22.79
C LEU A 133 43.76 40.23 22.59
N LYS A 134 44.72 41.12 22.34
CA LYS A 134 46.16 40.77 22.28
C LYS A 134 46.70 40.29 23.62
N GLN A 135 46.25 40.92 24.72
CA GLN A 135 46.65 40.54 26.08
C GLN A 135 46.08 39.17 26.48
N LEU A 136 44.85 38.86 26.03
CA LEU A 136 44.09 37.68 26.47
C LEU A 136 44.02 36.54 25.43
N LYS A 137 44.85 36.57 24.38
CA LYS A 137 44.75 35.65 23.23
C LYS A 137 44.75 34.16 23.59
N PHE A 138 45.53 33.77 24.60
CA PHE A 138 45.57 32.37 25.06
C PHE A 138 44.36 32.02 25.91
N ASP A 139 43.90 32.96 26.74
CA ASP A 139 42.73 32.78 27.59
C ASP A 139 41.44 32.67 26.76
N VAL A 140 41.30 33.45 25.69
CA VAL A 140 40.16 33.38 24.76
C VAL A 140 40.03 31.98 24.14
N VAL A 141 41.12 31.40 23.63
CA VAL A 141 41.09 30.07 23.00
C VAL A 141 40.88 28.97 24.05
N LYS A 142 41.60 29.04 25.16
CA LYS A 142 41.53 28.05 26.25
C LYS A 142 40.13 27.98 26.86
N LEU A 143 39.59 29.13 27.26
CA LEU A 143 38.28 29.23 27.90
C LEU A 143 37.12 29.13 26.90
N GLY A 144 37.36 29.35 25.60
CA GLY A 144 36.35 29.16 24.57
C GLY A 144 36.16 27.72 24.12
N PHE A 145 37.24 26.94 24.00
CA PHE A 145 37.19 25.57 23.47
C PHE A 145 36.98 24.51 24.55
N LEU A 146 37.76 24.54 25.64
CA LEU A 146 37.78 23.42 26.59
C LEU A 146 36.48 23.28 27.43
N PRO A 147 35.92 24.34 28.03
CA PRO A 147 34.63 24.23 28.73
C PRO A 147 33.50 23.75 27.83
N TRP A 148 33.47 24.23 26.58
CA TRP A 148 32.49 23.84 25.57
C TRP A 148 32.61 22.36 25.19
N LEU A 149 33.83 21.85 25.02
CA LEU A 149 34.07 20.44 24.68
C LEU A 149 33.63 19.51 25.82
N VAL A 150 33.99 19.85 27.06
CA VAL A 150 33.62 19.06 28.24
C VAL A 150 32.10 19.06 28.45
N GLU A 151 31.45 20.21 28.30
CA GLU A 151 30.00 20.30 28.39
C GLU A 151 29.30 19.47 27.31
N THR A 152 29.77 19.55 26.06
CA THR A 152 29.23 18.77 24.94
C THR A 152 29.36 17.27 25.18
N ALA A 153 30.52 16.82 25.67
CA ALA A 153 30.74 15.43 26.02
C ALA A 153 29.84 14.98 27.18
N ALA A 154 29.69 15.81 28.21
CA ALA A 154 28.85 15.53 29.35
C ALA A 154 27.37 15.40 28.93
N VAL A 155 26.85 16.31 28.12
CA VAL A 155 25.48 16.23 27.57
C VAL A 155 25.31 14.99 26.69
N GLY A 156 26.27 14.68 25.82
CA GLY A 156 26.20 13.51 24.95
C GLY A 156 26.15 12.18 25.71
N VAL A 157 27.03 12.01 26.71
CA VAL A 157 27.06 10.82 27.58
C VAL A 157 25.78 10.72 28.40
N MET A 158 25.37 11.80 29.07
CA MET A 158 24.17 11.80 29.90
C MET A 158 22.90 11.56 29.06
N SER A 159 22.80 12.11 27.85
CA SER A 159 21.66 11.88 26.96
C SER A 159 21.58 10.43 26.48
N TYR A 160 22.72 9.76 26.25
CA TYR A 160 22.72 8.34 25.91
C TYR A 160 22.20 7.47 27.05
N TYR A 161 22.65 7.73 28.29
CA TYR A 161 22.27 6.89 29.43
C TYR A 161 20.90 7.21 30.03
N PHE A 162 20.50 8.48 30.09
CA PHE A 162 19.25 8.89 30.74
C PHE A 162 18.08 9.08 29.78
N LEU A 163 18.32 9.41 28.51
CA LEU A 163 17.26 9.57 27.50
C LEU A 163 17.23 8.43 26.48
N TYR A 164 18.15 7.45 26.56
CA TYR A 164 18.26 6.32 25.63
C TYR A 164 18.40 6.72 24.16
N ILE A 165 18.99 7.89 23.90
CA ILE A 165 19.21 8.44 22.56
C ILE A 165 20.55 7.92 22.03
N PRO A 166 20.69 7.50 20.75
CA PRO A 166 21.96 7.03 20.19
C PRO A 166 23.07 8.08 20.27
N TRP A 167 24.33 7.64 20.34
CA TRP A 167 25.52 8.50 20.48
C TRP A 167 25.55 9.68 19.49
N THR A 168 25.22 9.44 18.21
CA THR A 168 25.22 10.48 17.18
C THR A 168 24.26 11.63 17.51
N TYR A 169 23.04 11.30 17.93
CA TYR A 169 22.02 12.29 18.32
C TYR A 169 22.31 12.89 19.69
N GLY A 170 22.88 12.12 20.63
CA GLY A 170 23.34 12.63 21.92
C GLY A 170 24.42 13.70 21.77
N PHE A 171 25.42 13.47 20.90
CA PHE A 171 26.44 14.48 20.61
C PHE A 171 25.89 15.64 19.77
N ALA A 172 24.97 15.42 18.83
CA ALA A 172 24.28 16.50 18.13
C ALA A 172 23.55 17.43 19.12
N LEU A 173 22.84 16.85 20.09
CA LEU A 173 22.18 17.59 21.18
C LEU A 173 23.20 18.34 22.05
N GLY A 174 24.35 17.73 22.34
CA GLY A 174 25.46 18.38 23.02
C GLY A 174 25.96 19.63 22.30
N PHE A 175 26.17 19.56 20.97
CA PHE A 175 26.60 20.72 20.19
C PHE A 175 25.55 21.84 20.17
N ALA A 176 24.25 21.50 20.19
CA ALA A 176 23.19 22.51 20.25
C ALA A 176 23.10 23.19 21.63
N ILE A 177 23.26 22.44 22.73
CA ILE A 177 23.09 22.93 24.11
C ILE A 177 24.35 23.67 24.62
N SER A 178 25.55 23.32 24.16
CA SER A 178 26.79 23.92 24.66
C SER A 178 27.06 25.35 24.18
N ALA A 179 26.24 25.87 23.25
CA ALA A 179 26.32 27.24 22.73
C ALA A 179 25.96 28.29 23.81
N ILE A 180 26.67 29.42 23.80
CA ILE A 180 26.50 30.50 24.80
C ILE A 180 25.62 31.58 24.18
N SER A 181 24.58 32.06 24.86
CA SER A 181 23.66 33.04 24.25
C SER A 181 24.29 34.42 24.06
N PRO A 182 24.52 34.89 22.81
CA PRO A 182 25.02 36.24 22.56
C PRO A 182 23.93 37.28 22.83
N ALA A 183 22.66 36.93 22.60
CA ALA A 183 21.50 37.80 22.77
C ALA A 183 21.33 38.28 24.24
N VAL A 184 21.66 37.42 25.21
CA VAL A 184 21.59 37.75 26.64
C VAL A 184 22.90 38.38 27.12
N THR A 185 24.03 37.82 26.68
CA THR A 185 25.35 38.14 27.24
C THR A 185 25.90 39.46 26.71
N ILE A 186 25.83 39.69 25.39
CA ILE A 186 26.48 40.85 24.74
C ILE A 186 25.87 42.19 25.19
N PRO A 187 24.53 42.39 25.22
CA PRO A 187 23.97 43.66 25.67
C PRO A 187 24.37 44.01 27.12
N CYS A 188 24.39 43.01 28.01
CA CYS A 188 24.80 43.18 29.40
C CYS A 188 26.27 43.58 29.52
N LEU A 189 27.16 42.93 28.77
CA LEU A 189 28.59 43.25 28.76
C LEU A 189 28.90 44.61 28.14
N LEU A 190 28.18 45.00 27.07
CA LEU A 190 28.31 46.34 26.49
C LEU A 190 27.83 47.42 27.47
N ARG A 191 26.78 47.16 28.26
CA ARG A 191 26.34 48.08 29.33
C ARG A 191 27.39 48.21 30.43
N LEU A 192 27.91 47.08 30.94
CA LEU A 192 28.97 47.08 31.96
C LEU A 192 30.25 47.75 31.46
N LYS A 193 30.61 47.55 30.19
CA LYS A 193 31.75 48.21 29.54
C LYS A 193 31.54 49.72 29.46
N ALA A 194 30.34 50.19 29.12
CA ALA A 194 30.00 51.62 29.09
C ALA A 194 30.04 52.26 30.49
N GLU A 195 29.71 51.50 31.53
CA GLU A 195 29.82 51.90 32.95
C GLU A 195 31.25 51.80 33.50
N GLY A 196 32.21 51.26 32.73
CA GLY A 196 33.63 51.15 33.12
C GLY A 196 33.99 49.89 33.91
N TYR A 197 33.08 48.94 34.11
CA TYR A 197 33.35 47.70 34.86
C TYR A 197 34.20 46.71 34.06
N GLY A 198 35.27 46.19 34.67
CA GLY A 198 36.12 45.12 34.11
C GLY A 198 36.95 45.50 32.88
N VAL A 199 36.94 46.78 32.47
CA VAL A 199 37.60 47.27 31.25
C VAL A 199 39.12 47.18 31.35
N ALA A 200 39.71 47.49 32.52
CA ALA A 200 41.17 47.46 32.72
C ALA A 200 41.80 46.07 32.50
N LYS A 201 41.06 45.00 32.81
CA LYS A 201 41.48 43.61 32.61
C LYS A 201 40.93 43.00 31.31
N GLY A 202 40.20 43.77 30.52
CA GLY A 202 39.60 43.29 29.27
C GLY A 202 38.49 42.24 29.42
N ILE A 203 37.88 42.08 30.60
CA ILE A 203 36.89 41.02 30.90
C ILE A 203 35.68 41.08 29.94
N PRO A 204 35.05 42.24 29.66
CA PRO A 204 33.95 42.29 28.71
C PRO A 204 34.34 41.83 27.31
N THR A 205 35.54 42.19 26.85
CA THR A 205 36.07 41.77 25.54
C THR A 205 36.36 40.27 25.51
N LEU A 206 36.90 39.71 26.60
CA LEU A 206 37.14 38.27 26.76
C LEU A 206 35.85 37.46 26.62
N VAL A 207 34.82 37.78 27.40
CA VAL A 207 33.56 37.03 27.40
C VAL A 207 32.81 37.20 26.06
N MET A 208 32.83 38.39 25.45
CA MET A 208 32.26 38.60 24.11
C MET A 208 32.96 37.73 23.05
N ALA A 209 34.30 37.68 23.06
CA ALA A 209 35.06 36.86 22.11
C ALA A 209 34.82 35.36 22.31
N ILE A 210 34.77 34.89 23.56
CA ILE A 210 34.49 33.48 23.85
C ILE A 210 33.08 33.09 23.42
N THR A 211 32.08 33.92 23.70
CA THR A 211 30.68 33.69 23.29
C THR A 211 30.58 33.47 21.78
N THR A 212 31.26 34.30 20.99
CA THR A 212 31.28 34.13 19.53
C THR A 212 32.02 32.87 19.08
N LEU A 213 33.12 32.52 19.76
CA LEU A 213 33.95 31.36 19.40
C LEU A 213 33.23 30.03 19.68
N SER A 214 32.56 29.91 20.83
CA SER A 214 31.79 28.71 21.20
C SER A 214 30.63 28.47 20.25
N ASP A 215 29.98 29.53 19.77
CA ASP A 215 28.82 29.42 18.87
C ASP A 215 29.25 28.98 17.48
N VAL A 216 30.38 29.50 16.97
CA VAL A 216 30.98 29.05 15.71
C VAL A 216 31.32 27.57 15.76
N PHE A 217 31.97 27.10 16.84
CA PHE A 217 32.25 25.68 17.00
C PHE A 217 30.98 24.83 17.07
N SER A 218 29.97 25.29 17.80
CA SER A 218 28.68 24.61 17.96
C SER A 218 27.94 24.43 16.63
N VAL A 219 27.82 25.51 15.84
CA VAL A 219 27.15 25.49 14.52
C VAL A 219 27.88 24.57 13.54
N VAL A 220 29.22 24.66 13.47
CA VAL A 220 29.98 23.85 12.51
C VAL A 220 29.92 22.36 12.89
N CYS A 221 30.19 22.01 14.16
CA CYS A 221 30.16 20.62 14.60
C CYS A 221 28.76 20.00 14.51
N PHE A 222 27.71 20.77 14.80
CA PHE A 222 26.33 20.35 14.59
C PHE A 222 26.05 20.05 13.11
N GLY A 223 26.42 20.95 12.19
CA GLY A 223 26.26 20.75 10.75
C GLY A 223 27.00 19.52 10.21
N ILE A 224 28.19 19.20 10.76
CA ILE A 224 28.96 17.99 10.40
C ILE A 224 28.21 16.73 10.84
N ILE A 225 27.74 16.67 12.09
CA ILE A 225 27.01 15.51 12.59
C ILE A 225 25.67 15.34 11.87
N GLN A 226 24.99 16.44 11.58
CA GLN A 226 23.75 16.42 10.79
C GLN A 226 23.99 15.89 9.38
N SER A 227 25.07 16.34 8.72
CA SER A 227 25.46 15.82 7.40
C SER A 227 25.85 14.33 7.46
N PHE A 228 26.46 13.88 8.56
CA PHE A 228 26.74 12.45 8.80
C PHE A 228 25.46 11.63 9.03
N ILE A 229 24.45 12.21 9.69
CA ILE A 229 23.16 11.56 9.95
C ILE A 229 22.35 11.43 8.66
N PHE A 230 22.35 12.46 7.79
CA PHE A 230 21.41 12.56 6.67
C PHE A 230 22.04 12.40 5.26
N SER A 231 23.38 12.33 5.12
CA SER A 231 24.05 12.17 3.81
C SER A 231 24.94 10.92 3.77
N THR A 232 24.98 10.24 2.62
CA THR A 232 25.91 9.13 2.31
C THR A 232 27.26 9.63 1.79
N SER A 233 27.75 10.78 2.24
CA SER A 233 29.05 11.32 1.82
C SER A 233 30.20 10.71 2.64
N THR A 234 31.36 10.55 2.00
CA THR A 234 32.56 9.95 2.63
C THR A 234 33.05 10.82 3.78
N PHE A 235 33.26 10.22 4.97
CA PHE A 235 33.72 10.88 6.20
C PHE A 235 34.93 11.82 6.01
N THR A 236 35.79 11.53 5.04
CA THR A 236 36.96 12.34 4.69
C THR A 236 36.62 13.73 4.13
N ASN A 237 35.57 13.83 3.30
CA ASN A 237 35.16 15.12 2.73
C ASN A 237 34.50 16.02 3.79
N LEU A 238 33.84 15.42 4.78
CA LEU A 238 33.22 16.11 5.93
C LEU A 238 34.26 16.73 6.88
N ILE A 239 35.36 16.03 7.16
CA ILE A 239 36.43 16.57 8.04
C ILE A 239 37.17 17.74 7.34
N LEU A 240 37.38 17.65 6.03
CA LEU A 240 38.04 18.72 5.26
C LEU A 240 37.21 20.02 5.23
N GLN A 241 35.89 19.91 5.41
CA GLN A 241 34.97 21.04 5.41
C GLN A 241 35.19 22.00 6.60
N LEU A 242 35.66 21.48 7.75
CA LEU A 242 35.82 22.25 8.98
C LEU A 242 36.89 23.37 8.85
N PRO A 243 38.15 23.08 8.45
CA PRO A 243 39.13 24.13 8.18
C PRO A 243 38.67 25.12 7.11
N VAL A 244 38.01 24.63 6.05
CA VAL A 244 37.55 25.47 4.92
C VAL A 244 36.48 26.46 5.38
N SER A 245 35.53 26.06 6.23
CA SER A 245 34.49 26.96 6.73
C SER A 245 35.05 28.07 7.63
N ILE A 246 36.00 27.74 8.52
CA ILE A 246 36.66 28.71 9.41
C ILE A 246 37.53 29.68 8.60
N LEU A 247 38.38 29.15 7.71
CA LEU A 247 39.25 29.97 6.87
C LEU A 247 38.45 30.84 5.89
N GLY A 248 37.36 30.30 5.35
CA GLY A 248 36.44 31.04 4.48
C GLY A 248 35.75 32.19 5.19
N GLY A 249 35.22 31.95 6.41
CA GLY A 249 34.57 32.99 7.22
C GLY A 249 35.53 34.10 7.64
N ILE A 250 36.74 33.75 8.11
CA ILE A 250 37.79 34.73 8.44
C ILE A 250 38.24 35.48 7.18
N GLY A 251 38.50 34.77 6.09
CA GLY A 251 38.95 35.35 4.82
C GLY A 251 37.96 36.37 4.27
N PHE A 252 36.68 35.98 4.15
CA PHE A 252 35.62 36.90 3.73
C PHE A 252 35.48 38.07 4.71
N GLY A 253 35.51 37.81 6.02
CA GLY A 253 35.41 38.85 7.05
C GLY A 253 36.53 39.89 6.96
N LEU A 254 37.79 39.46 6.74
CA LEU A 254 38.94 40.34 6.57
C LEU A 254 38.80 41.21 5.32
N VAL A 255 38.44 40.61 4.18
CA VAL A 255 38.28 41.31 2.90
C VAL A 255 37.12 42.31 2.98
N TRP A 256 35.94 41.87 3.42
CA TRP A 256 34.78 42.73 3.51
C TRP A 256 34.94 43.82 4.57
N GLY A 257 35.56 43.49 5.71
CA GLY A 257 35.86 44.44 6.77
C GLY A 257 36.85 45.51 6.34
N TYR A 258 37.85 45.15 5.52
CA TYR A 258 38.78 46.11 4.90
C TYR A 258 38.04 47.05 3.94
N ILE A 259 37.16 46.52 3.09
CA ILE A 259 36.34 47.31 2.16
C ILE A 259 35.47 48.31 2.94
N CYS A 260 34.74 47.86 3.98
CA CYS A 260 33.88 48.73 4.81
C CYS A 260 34.68 49.71 5.69
N GLY A 261 35.95 49.39 6.00
CA GLY A 261 36.85 50.27 6.73
C GLY A 261 37.33 51.45 5.89
N TYR A 262 37.56 51.23 4.59
CA TYR A 262 38.10 52.23 3.65
C TYR A 262 37.02 52.97 2.84
N CYS A 263 35.99 52.26 2.38
CA CYS A 263 34.87 52.81 1.61
C CYS A 263 33.65 53.00 2.53
N PRO A 264 32.97 54.17 2.56
CA PRO A 264 33.21 55.43 1.84
C PRO A 264 34.17 56.38 2.58
N GLU A 265 34.60 57.43 1.88
CA GLU A 265 35.55 58.45 2.35
C GLU A 265 35.10 59.09 3.67
N SER A 266 36.05 59.25 4.60
CA SER A 266 35.78 59.60 6.00
C SER A 266 35.19 61.00 6.22
N HIS A 267 35.31 61.91 5.25
CA HIS A 267 34.81 63.28 5.35
C HIS A 267 33.46 63.51 4.67
N ASP A 268 32.88 62.49 4.03
CA ASP A 268 31.54 62.59 3.43
C ASP A 268 30.45 62.60 4.52
N PRO A 269 29.50 63.57 4.52
CA PRO A 269 28.37 63.59 5.45
C PRO A 269 27.49 62.32 5.41
N ILE A 270 27.46 61.58 4.30
CA ILE A 270 26.67 60.35 4.13
C ILE A 270 27.49 59.09 4.52
N SER A 271 28.78 59.25 4.83
CA SER A 271 29.71 58.14 5.11
C SER A 271 29.20 57.18 6.21
N ALA A 272 28.61 57.73 7.27
CA ALA A 272 28.03 56.94 8.35
C ALA A 272 26.87 56.04 7.87
N SER A 273 25.97 56.59 7.06
CA SER A 273 24.80 55.87 6.50
C SER A 273 25.21 54.76 5.55
N LEU A 274 26.18 55.02 4.67
CA LEU A 274 26.69 54.02 3.73
C LEU A 274 27.45 52.89 4.44
N ARG A 275 28.24 53.20 5.50
CA ARG A 275 28.91 52.18 6.33
C ARG A 275 27.88 51.27 7.03
N ILE A 276 26.75 51.80 7.48
CA ILE A 276 25.65 51.01 8.04
C ILE A 276 25.09 50.04 6.99
N PHE A 277 24.79 50.55 5.79
CA PHE A 277 24.24 49.72 4.72
C PHE A 277 25.21 48.63 4.24
N LEU A 278 26.49 48.98 4.06
CA LEU A 278 27.55 48.03 3.68
C LEU A 278 27.73 46.91 4.72
N GLN A 279 27.70 47.27 6.01
CA GLN A 279 27.82 46.30 7.09
C GLN A 279 26.60 45.37 7.17
N PHE A 280 25.40 45.90 6.94
CA PHE A 280 24.17 45.13 6.93
C PHE A 280 24.09 44.21 5.70
N ALA A 281 24.37 44.73 4.51
CA ALA A 281 24.34 43.99 3.25
C ALA A 281 25.39 42.87 3.22
N GLY A 282 26.64 43.14 3.62
CA GLY A 282 27.67 42.10 3.70
C GLY A 282 27.39 41.02 4.72
N GLY A 283 26.69 41.38 5.80
CA GLY A 283 26.21 40.44 6.79
C GLY A 283 25.05 39.56 6.33
N ILE A 284 24.08 40.12 5.58
CA ILE A 284 23.04 39.32 4.91
C ILE A 284 23.70 38.36 3.94
N LEU A 285 24.61 38.87 3.11
CA LEU A 285 25.34 38.04 2.14
C LEU A 285 26.08 36.91 2.83
N SER A 286 26.81 37.17 3.92
CA SER A 286 27.57 36.13 4.61
C SER A 286 26.68 35.07 5.26
N VAL A 287 25.63 35.43 5.98
CA VAL A 287 24.73 34.47 6.64
C VAL A 287 24.00 33.60 5.62
N PHE A 288 23.31 34.21 4.66
CA PHE A 288 22.46 33.46 3.72
C PHE A 288 23.25 32.78 2.60
N ALA A 289 24.35 33.35 2.11
CA ALA A 289 25.18 32.68 1.11
C ALA A 289 25.95 31.51 1.71
N SER A 290 26.42 31.61 2.95
CA SER A 290 27.11 30.48 3.61
C SER A 290 26.18 29.29 3.84
N ASP A 291 24.90 29.54 4.16
CA ASP A 291 23.85 28.52 4.27
C ASP A 291 23.57 27.87 2.89
N ALA A 292 23.44 28.68 1.83
CA ALA A 292 23.20 28.20 0.47
C ALA A 292 24.34 27.33 -0.10
N VAL A 293 25.59 27.60 0.29
CA VAL A 293 26.78 26.84 -0.16
C VAL A 293 27.06 25.63 0.75
N GLY A 294 26.28 25.44 1.84
CA GLY A 294 26.46 24.32 2.77
C GLY A 294 27.62 24.52 3.77
N PHE A 295 28.12 25.74 3.94
CA PHE A 295 29.13 26.11 4.94
C PHE A 295 28.53 27.01 6.03
N GLY A 296 27.40 26.60 6.64
CA GLY A 296 26.61 27.45 7.54
C GLY A 296 27.38 28.11 8.71
N GLY A 297 28.51 27.55 9.16
CA GLY A 297 29.34 28.17 10.19
C GLY A 297 30.25 29.32 9.73
N ALA A 298 30.50 29.46 8.42
CA ALA A 298 31.35 30.53 7.87
C ALA A 298 30.68 31.91 7.95
N GLY A 299 29.35 31.99 7.78
CA GLY A 299 28.57 33.23 7.78
C GLY A 299 28.58 33.97 9.13
N PRO A 300 28.23 33.31 10.25
CA PRO A 300 28.31 33.92 11.58
C PRO A 300 29.71 34.45 11.92
N LEU A 301 30.76 33.69 11.58
CA LEU A 301 32.15 34.10 11.82
C LEU A 301 32.51 35.35 10.99
N ALA A 302 32.14 35.38 9.72
CA ALA A 302 32.29 36.55 8.86
C ALA A 302 31.57 37.79 9.42
N CYS A 303 30.36 37.62 9.99
CA CYS A 303 29.58 38.70 10.60
C CYS A 303 30.24 39.35 11.82
N VAL A 304 31.16 38.66 12.50
CA VAL A 304 31.91 39.22 13.64
C VAL A 304 33.24 39.82 13.17
N VAL A 305 33.95 39.12 12.28
CA VAL A 305 35.28 39.54 11.79
C VAL A 305 35.20 40.82 10.95
N ALA A 306 34.23 40.93 10.03
CA ALA A 306 34.08 42.13 9.21
C ALA A 306 33.92 43.43 10.01
N PRO A 307 32.93 43.55 10.93
CA PRO A 307 32.76 44.79 11.71
C PRO A 307 33.91 45.04 12.69
N PHE A 308 34.53 43.99 13.22
CA PHE A 308 35.74 44.14 14.04
C PHE A 308 36.85 44.83 13.24
N VAL A 309 37.16 44.32 12.05
CA VAL A 309 38.18 44.91 11.16
C VAL A 309 37.82 46.34 10.80
N SER A 310 36.57 46.62 10.41
CA SER A 310 36.13 47.96 10.04
C SER A 310 36.29 48.97 11.18
N VAL A 311 35.97 48.58 12.42
CA VAL A 311 36.15 49.42 13.61
C VAL A 311 37.62 49.73 13.90
N LEU A 312 38.56 48.85 13.55
CA LEU A 312 40.00 49.16 13.69
C LEU A 312 40.43 50.32 12.77
N TYR A 313 39.80 50.47 11.60
CA TYR A 313 40.05 51.60 10.71
C TYR A 313 39.32 52.85 11.21
N TRP A 314 38.06 52.71 11.63
CA TRP A 314 37.28 53.87 12.10
C TRP A 314 37.82 54.46 13.41
N THR A 315 38.37 53.64 14.30
CA THR A 315 39.02 54.12 15.54
C THR A 315 40.29 54.91 15.25
N LYS A 316 41.07 54.52 14.23
CA LYS A 316 42.19 55.32 13.71
C LYS A 316 41.74 56.65 13.09
N GLN A 317 40.52 56.72 12.57
CA GLN A 317 39.89 57.94 12.03
C GLN A 317 39.26 58.83 13.13
N GLY A 318 39.39 58.46 14.42
CA GLY A 318 38.92 59.26 15.56
C GLY A 318 37.54 58.84 16.12
N TRP A 319 36.91 57.78 15.62
CA TRP A 319 35.66 57.28 16.19
C TRP A 319 35.90 56.52 17.50
N LYS A 320 35.01 56.70 18.48
CA LYS A 320 35.07 55.96 19.74
C LYS A 320 34.60 54.52 19.58
N LEU A 321 35.27 53.60 20.27
CA LEU A 321 34.90 52.19 20.32
C LEU A 321 33.55 52.02 21.04
N GLY A 322 32.57 51.38 20.38
CA GLY A 322 31.23 51.11 20.95
C GLY A 322 30.20 52.26 20.86
N ASP A 323 30.65 53.51 20.73
CA ASP A 323 29.81 54.72 20.59
C ASP A 323 30.12 55.47 19.28
N ASN A 324 30.03 54.74 18.17
CA ASN A 324 30.10 55.31 16.82
C ASN A 324 28.72 55.24 16.13
N PRO A 325 28.48 56.03 15.06
CA PRO A 325 27.19 56.09 14.38
C PRO A 325 26.67 54.73 13.90
N VAL A 326 27.57 53.85 13.45
CA VAL A 326 27.24 52.49 12.99
C VAL A 326 26.77 51.63 14.17
N ALA A 327 27.52 51.63 15.28
CA ALA A 327 27.17 50.90 16.50
C ALA A 327 25.84 51.36 17.11
N ILE A 328 25.55 52.67 17.07
CA ILE A 328 24.27 53.24 17.52
C ILE A 328 23.13 52.75 16.62
N SER A 329 23.34 52.70 15.30
CA SER A 329 22.31 52.26 14.36
C SER A 329 21.97 50.78 14.51
N PHE A 330 22.98 49.92 14.66
CA PHE A 330 22.75 48.50 14.97
C PHE A 330 22.12 48.29 16.36
N ARG A 331 22.34 49.19 17.33
CA ARG A 331 21.61 49.21 18.62
C ARG A 331 20.12 49.50 18.42
N ILE A 332 19.77 50.41 17.52
CA ILE A 332 18.37 50.73 17.17
C ILE A 332 17.73 49.55 16.41
N LEU A 333 18.42 48.98 15.42
CA LEU A 333 17.94 47.80 14.68
C LEU A 333 17.65 46.62 15.63
N TRP A 334 18.52 46.40 16.62
CA TRP A 334 18.30 45.37 17.63
C TRP A 334 17.03 45.61 18.46
N PHE A 335 16.75 46.86 18.85
CA PHE A 335 15.53 47.18 19.60
C PHE A 335 14.25 46.80 18.84
N ILE A 336 14.29 46.78 17.51
CA ILE A 336 13.18 46.36 16.64
C ILE A 336 13.11 44.83 16.52
N PHE A 337 14.25 44.16 16.32
CA PHE A 337 14.31 42.72 16.07
C PHE A 337 14.34 41.85 17.34
N GLU A 338 14.67 42.42 18.50
CA GLU A 338 14.72 41.73 19.79
C GLU A 338 13.34 41.15 20.19
N PRO A 339 12.22 41.92 20.18
CA PRO A 339 10.90 41.37 20.45
C PRO A 339 10.47 40.31 19.43
N VAL A 340 10.80 40.51 18.15
CA VAL A 340 10.46 39.57 17.06
C VAL A 340 11.11 38.21 17.29
N LEU A 341 12.41 38.20 17.59
CA LEU A 341 13.17 36.97 17.83
C LEU A 341 12.60 36.19 19.02
N PHE A 342 12.39 36.83 20.16
CA PHE A 342 11.94 36.14 21.37
C PHE A 342 10.46 35.76 21.34
N ALA A 343 9.61 36.55 20.69
CA ALA A 343 8.20 36.18 20.47
C ALA A 343 8.10 34.90 19.63
N ILE A 344 8.83 34.84 18.52
CA ILE A 344 8.80 33.67 17.63
C ILE A 344 9.49 32.46 18.27
N THR A 345 10.56 32.67 19.05
CA THR A 345 11.20 31.58 19.82
C THR A 345 10.25 31.01 20.88
N GLY A 346 9.53 31.86 21.62
CA GLY A 346 8.53 31.41 22.58
C GLY A 346 7.38 30.66 21.90
N ALA A 347 6.92 31.13 20.75
CA ALA A 347 5.84 30.52 20.00
C ALA A 347 6.18 29.13 19.41
N GLN A 348 7.43 28.69 19.43
CA GLN A 348 7.77 27.29 19.08
C GLN A 348 7.40 26.29 20.18
N VAL A 349 7.21 26.74 21.42
CA VAL A 349 6.95 25.85 22.56
C VAL A 349 5.48 25.46 22.61
N ARG A 350 5.15 24.24 22.21
CA ARG A 350 3.81 23.65 22.31
C ARG A 350 3.72 22.75 23.55
N ILE A 351 3.08 23.24 24.61
CA ILE A 351 3.02 22.56 25.92
C ILE A 351 2.31 21.21 25.82
N THR A 352 1.32 21.09 24.93
CA THR A 352 0.56 19.85 24.71
C THR A 352 1.38 18.70 24.11
N GLN A 353 2.54 18.99 23.51
CA GLN A 353 3.41 18.00 22.87
C GLN A 353 4.60 17.57 23.74
N LEU A 354 4.76 18.15 24.93
CA LEU A 354 5.89 17.90 25.82
C LEU A 354 5.57 16.77 26.81
N ASP A 355 6.35 15.70 26.76
CA ASP A 355 6.33 14.66 27.79
C ASP A 355 7.03 15.17 29.06
N GLY A 356 6.28 15.21 30.17
CA GLY A 356 6.77 15.70 31.46
C GLY A 356 7.98 14.94 31.99
N ASN A 357 8.09 13.62 31.71
CA ASN A 357 9.22 12.81 32.17
C ASN A 357 10.50 13.15 31.40
N VAL A 358 10.39 13.28 30.07
CA VAL A 358 11.51 13.68 29.21
C VAL A 358 11.97 15.10 29.55
N MET A 359 11.02 16.01 29.83
CA MET A 359 11.35 17.37 30.27
C MET A 359 12.10 17.40 31.61
N LEU A 360 11.67 16.60 32.59
CA LEU A 360 12.32 16.53 33.90
C LEU A 360 13.77 16.01 33.77
N ILE A 361 13.95 14.90 33.05
CA ILE A 361 15.27 14.29 32.82
C ILE A 361 16.16 15.24 32.01
N GLY A 362 15.63 15.84 30.95
CA GLY A 362 16.35 16.82 30.13
C GLY A 362 16.77 18.07 30.92
N SER A 363 15.89 18.58 31.79
CA SER A 363 16.25 19.68 32.70
C SER A 363 17.34 19.27 33.69
N GLY A 364 17.31 18.03 34.17
CA GLY A 364 18.37 17.46 35.02
C GLY A 364 19.73 17.40 34.31
N ILE A 365 19.75 16.92 33.06
CA ILE A 365 20.96 16.89 32.22
C ILE A 365 21.51 18.30 32.01
N LEU A 366 20.64 19.27 31.70
CA LEU A 366 21.04 20.66 31.48
C LEU A 366 21.69 21.28 32.74
N LEU A 367 21.07 21.10 33.91
CA LEU A 367 21.59 21.62 35.18
C LEU A 367 22.93 20.97 35.54
N ALA A 368 23.07 19.66 35.34
CA ALA A 368 24.33 18.95 35.57
C ALA A 368 25.43 19.43 34.61
N ALA A 369 25.13 19.58 33.32
CA ALA A 369 26.07 20.09 32.32
C ALA A 369 26.54 21.53 32.62
N LEU A 370 25.61 22.40 33.03
CA LEU A 370 25.92 23.77 33.46
C LEU A 370 26.84 23.79 34.69
N PHE A 371 26.57 22.94 35.67
CA PHE A 371 27.40 22.82 36.87
C PHE A 371 28.83 22.37 36.53
N ILE A 372 28.96 21.34 35.68
CA ILE A 372 30.24 20.86 35.17
C ILE A 372 30.98 21.99 34.45
N ARG A 373 30.29 22.75 33.58
CA ARG A 373 30.87 23.87 32.83
C ARG A 373 31.43 24.94 33.77
N VAL A 374 30.69 25.36 34.80
CA VAL A 374 31.14 26.36 35.76
C VAL A 374 32.41 25.89 36.49
N ILE A 375 32.42 24.65 36.98
CA ILE A 375 33.59 24.07 37.66
C ILE A 375 34.80 24.04 36.73
N VAL A 376 34.64 23.50 35.52
CA VAL A 376 35.72 23.38 34.54
C VAL A 376 36.27 24.75 34.15
N THR A 377 35.39 25.75 34.00
CA THR A 377 35.82 27.12 33.68
C THR A 377 36.66 27.72 34.82
N ILE A 378 36.27 27.53 36.08
CA ILE A 378 37.04 28.02 37.25
C ILE A 378 38.40 27.30 37.35
N ILE A 379 38.45 25.99 37.08
CA ILE A 379 39.70 25.21 37.09
C ILE A 379 40.63 25.66 35.95
N LEU A 380 40.10 25.85 34.75
CA LEU A 380 40.89 26.26 33.59
C LEU A 380 41.38 27.70 33.71
N ASP A 381 40.69 28.54 34.48
CA ASP A 381 41.12 29.91 34.76
C ASP A 381 42.18 29.97 35.89
N TYR A 382 42.69 28.83 36.36
CA TYR A 382 43.83 28.77 37.29
C TYR A 382 45.10 29.30 36.61
N GLY A 383 45.71 30.34 37.20
CA GLY A 383 46.87 31.05 36.66
C GLY A 383 46.61 32.38 35.94
N SER A 384 45.33 32.81 35.78
CA SER A 384 45.00 34.12 35.21
C SER A 384 45.13 35.28 36.20
N ALA A 385 45.26 36.51 35.70
CA ALA A 385 45.35 37.75 36.48
C ALA A 385 44.01 38.19 37.13
N MET A 386 42.95 37.38 37.03
CA MET A 386 41.63 37.66 37.57
C MET A 386 41.50 37.24 39.05
N ASN A 387 40.77 38.02 39.85
CA ASN A 387 40.46 37.65 41.24
C ASN A 387 39.31 36.64 41.29
N TYR A 388 39.12 35.94 42.41
CA TYR A 388 38.11 34.87 42.53
C TYR A 388 36.67 35.33 42.19
N LYS A 389 36.29 36.57 42.52
CA LYS A 389 34.97 37.13 42.18
C LYS A 389 34.82 37.35 40.67
N GLU A 390 35.88 37.80 40.01
CA GLU A 390 35.94 37.95 38.55
C GLU A 390 35.90 36.58 37.85
N LYS A 391 36.58 35.55 38.38
CA LYS A 391 36.52 34.19 37.83
C LYS A 391 35.11 33.61 37.89
N LEU A 392 34.46 33.76 39.05
CA LEU A 392 33.08 33.33 39.24
C LEU A 392 32.13 34.10 38.32
N PHE A 393 32.33 35.42 38.18
CA PHE A 393 31.56 36.23 37.24
C PHE A 393 31.71 35.73 35.80
N CYS A 394 32.94 35.48 35.33
CA CYS A 394 33.19 34.93 34.00
C CYS A 394 32.51 33.57 33.82
N ALA A 395 32.68 32.64 34.76
CA ALA A 395 32.10 31.30 34.68
C ALA A 395 30.55 31.33 34.63
N VAL A 396 29.92 32.18 35.45
CA VAL A 396 28.46 32.35 35.45
C VAL A 396 27.96 33.09 34.21
N ALA A 397 28.66 34.13 33.76
CA ALA A 397 28.32 34.85 32.53
C ALA A 397 28.34 33.92 31.30
N MET A 398 29.25 32.95 31.29
CA MET A 398 29.39 31.93 30.24
C MET A 398 28.40 30.77 30.37
N SER A 399 27.52 30.78 31.38
CA SER A 399 26.48 29.76 31.60
C SER A 399 25.15 30.10 30.90
N THR A 400 25.06 31.25 30.23
CA THR A 400 23.89 31.59 29.42
C THR A 400 23.77 30.61 28.24
N LYS A 401 22.56 30.14 27.95
CA LYS A 401 22.33 29.11 26.93
C LYS A 401 21.66 29.68 25.69
N ALA A 402 22.27 29.46 24.54
CA ALA A 402 21.64 29.67 23.24
C ALA A 402 21.17 28.34 22.68
N THR A 403 20.13 28.37 21.86
CA THR A 403 19.75 27.24 21.02
C THR A 403 20.31 27.47 19.63
N VAL A 404 21.23 26.61 19.17
CA VAL A 404 21.59 26.54 17.75
C VAL A 404 20.38 25.96 17.02
N GLN A 405 19.62 26.83 16.36
CA GLN A 405 18.42 26.46 15.62
C GLN A 405 18.74 26.52 14.15
N ASP A 406 19.28 25.43 13.62
CA ASP A 406 19.24 25.18 12.18
C ASP A 406 18.02 24.30 11.89
N GLU A 407 17.05 24.85 11.15
CA GLU A 407 15.93 24.09 10.58
C GLU A 407 16.35 23.36 9.29
N GLY A 408 17.64 23.10 9.07
CA GLY A 408 18.10 22.19 8.04
C GLY A 408 17.50 20.80 8.26
N HIS A 409 16.57 20.40 7.39
CA HIS A 409 16.18 19.00 7.06
C HIS A 409 16.13 17.95 8.19
N CYS A 410 15.81 18.33 9.43
CA CYS A 410 15.43 17.40 10.49
C CYS A 410 13.95 16.98 10.31
N ASN A 411 13.61 16.50 9.12
CA ASN A 411 12.36 15.75 8.89
C ASN A 411 12.52 14.26 9.21
N GLY A 412 13.69 13.83 9.69
CA GLY A 412 13.87 12.54 10.34
C GLY A 412 14.06 12.74 11.83
N ILE A 413 13.04 12.42 12.63
CA ILE A 413 13.10 11.82 13.99
C ILE A 413 12.14 12.42 15.03
N ASN A 414 11.55 13.59 14.83
CA ASN A 414 10.33 13.92 15.57
C ASN A 414 9.13 13.54 14.72
N GLY A 415 8.16 12.83 15.31
CA GLY A 415 6.95 12.27 14.69
C GLY A 415 6.00 13.26 14.03
N ASN A 416 6.52 14.16 13.19
CA ASN A 416 5.78 14.85 12.17
C ASN A 416 5.63 13.91 10.98
N VAL A 417 4.62 13.06 11.09
CA VAL A 417 4.01 12.36 9.95
C VAL A 417 3.86 13.33 8.79
N ASP A 418 4.30 12.93 7.60
CA ASP A 418 4.20 13.69 6.37
C ASP A 418 2.81 14.33 6.24
N ILE A 419 2.75 15.60 5.82
CA ILE A 419 1.49 16.36 5.70
C ILE A 419 0.50 15.61 4.79
N ALA A 420 1.03 14.87 3.80
CA ALA A 420 0.24 14.03 2.91
C ALA A 420 -0.57 12.95 3.65
N PHE A 421 -0.07 12.42 4.77
CA PHE A 421 -0.69 11.34 5.53
C PHE A 421 -1.57 11.81 6.70
N LYS A 422 -1.43 13.07 7.14
CA LYS A 422 -2.24 13.63 8.27
C LYS A 422 -3.76 13.63 8.03
N LYS A 423 -4.20 13.50 6.77
CA LYS A 423 -5.63 13.44 6.39
C LYS A 423 -6.27 12.07 6.62
N ILE A 424 -5.49 11.04 6.96
CA ILE A 424 -5.96 9.67 7.15
C ILE A 424 -6.62 9.54 8.52
N ASN A 425 -7.86 9.04 8.53
CA ASN A 425 -8.58 8.75 9.77
C ASN A 425 -8.63 7.23 9.98
N LYS A 426 -8.16 6.77 11.14
CA LYS A 426 -8.03 5.34 11.46
C LYS A 426 -9.36 4.59 11.36
N ASN A 427 -10.48 5.20 11.76
CA ASN A 427 -11.76 4.48 11.82
C ASN A 427 -12.58 4.50 10.51
N TYR A 428 -11.99 4.95 9.40
CA TYR A 428 -12.71 5.17 8.15
C TYR A 428 -12.26 4.22 7.06
N THR A 429 -13.20 3.76 6.24
CA THR A 429 -12.87 3.20 4.92
C THR A 429 -12.37 4.32 4.02
N ASP A 430 -11.25 4.13 3.33
CA ASP A 430 -10.68 5.15 2.44
C ASP A 430 -9.76 4.48 1.40
N PHE A 431 -9.56 5.15 0.25
CA PHE A 431 -8.63 4.72 -0.78
C PHE A 431 -7.88 5.94 -1.31
N LEU A 432 -6.56 5.96 -1.11
CA LEU A 432 -5.71 7.12 -1.38
C LEU A 432 -4.44 6.70 -2.13
N MET A 433 -4.02 7.52 -3.10
CA MET A 433 -2.78 7.32 -3.85
C MET A 433 -1.89 8.55 -3.80
N TRP A 434 -0.58 8.32 -3.69
CA TRP A 434 0.45 9.35 -3.74
C TRP A 434 1.55 8.97 -4.73
N LYS A 435 2.16 9.98 -5.35
CA LYS A 435 3.35 9.87 -6.20
C LYS A 435 4.56 10.39 -5.43
N ILE A 436 5.72 9.75 -5.60
CA ILE A 436 7.00 10.27 -5.12
C ILE A 436 7.56 11.21 -6.19
N GLU A 437 7.68 12.49 -5.87
CA GLU A 437 8.19 13.52 -6.78
C GLU A 437 9.17 14.43 -6.03
N ASN A 438 10.37 14.61 -6.59
CA ASN A 438 11.46 15.38 -5.96
C ASN A 438 11.70 14.98 -4.49
N MET A 439 11.71 13.68 -4.19
CA MET A 439 11.88 13.10 -2.85
C MET A 439 10.74 13.41 -1.85
N ASN A 440 9.62 13.97 -2.30
CA ASN A 440 8.44 14.27 -1.48
C ASN A 440 7.22 13.42 -1.87
N VAL A 441 6.27 13.28 -0.94
CA VAL A 441 5.01 12.57 -1.16
C VAL A 441 3.96 13.55 -1.66
N VAL A 442 3.52 13.39 -2.92
CA VAL A 442 2.51 14.25 -3.55
C VAL A 442 1.19 13.49 -3.68
N ALA A 443 0.12 14.03 -3.11
CA ALA A 443 -1.21 13.41 -3.18
C ALA A 443 -1.79 13.54 -4.60
N LEU A 444 -2.30 12.42 -5.14
CA LEU A 444 -2.94 12.39 -6.44
C LEU A 444 -4.43 12.74 -6.33
N THR A 445 -4.94 13.36 -7.39
CA THR A 445 -6.38 13.59 -7.59
C THR A 445 -7.08 12.31 -8.06
N LYS A 446 -8.39 12.18 -7.85
CA LYS A 446 -9.12 10.94 -8.19
C LYS A 446 -9.07 10.62 -9.68
N GLU A 447 -8.97 11.63 -10.54
CA GLU A 447 -8.85 11.51 -11.99
C GLU A 447 -7.52 10.86 -12.41
N GLN A 448 -6.48 11.01 -11.58
CA GLN A 448 -5.15 10.44 -11.79
C GLN A 448 -5.04 9.00 -11.26
N TYR A 449 -6.02 8.50 -10.50
CA TYR A 449 -5.97 7.15 -9.93
C TYR A 449 -5.98 6.10 -11.05
N GLY A 450 -5.09 5.12 -10.91
CA GLY A 450 -4.85 4.12 -11.95
C GLY A 450 -3.95 4.59 -13.10
N THR A 451 -3.38 5.79 -13.05
CA THR A 451 -2.32 6.21 -13.99
C THR A 451 -0.96 6.15 -13.31
N PHE A 452 -0.08 5.30 -13.82
CA PHE A 452 1.29 5.09 -13.34
C PHE A 452 2.30 5.53 -14.38
N TYR A 453 3.49 5.90 -13.93
CA TYR A 453 4.64 6.21 -14.80
C TYR A 453 5.76 5.22 -14.48
N ASP A 454 6.38 4.63 -15.50
CA ASP A 454 7.40 3.58 -15.34
C ASP A 454 8.71 4.09 -14.70
N THR A 455 8.99 5.39 -14.75
CA THR A 455 10.14 6.04 -14.10
C THR A 455 9.86 6.51 -12.67
N GLU A 456 8.64 6.34 -12.18
CA GLU A 456 8.17 6.89 -10.90
C GLU A 456 7.84 5.78 -9.88
N SER A 457 7.75 6.18 -8.61
CA SER A 457 7.31 5.32 -7.51
C SER A 457 6.06 5.90 -6.84
N TYR A 458 5.17 5.02 -6.39
CA TYR A 458 3.86 5.40 -5.85
C TYR A 458 3.61 4.71 -4.51
N ILE A 459 2.77 5.32 -3.69
CA ILE A 459 2.22 4.74 -2.47
C ILE A 459 0.70 4.68 -2.62
N VAL A 460 0.11 3.53 -2.36
CA VAL A 460 -1.34 3.29 -2.41
C VAL A 460 -1.79 2.79 -1.06
N TYR A 461 -2.73 3.49 -0.45
CA TYR A 461 -3.36 3.13 0.82
C TYR A 461 -4.80 2.71 0.57
N ALA A 462 -5.17 1.54 1.07
CA ALA A 462 -6.52 1.04 1.05
C ALA A 462 -6.95 0.63 2.47
N ALA A 463 -8.07 1.19 2.93
CA ALA A 463 -8.71 0.83 4.18
C ALA A 463 -10.13 0.33 3.92
N SER A 464 -10.42 -0.90 4.35
CA SER A 464 -11.72 -1.55 4.18
C SER A 464 -12.09 -2.36 5.42
N GLN A 465 -13.37 -2.70 5.53
CA GLN A 465 -13.76 -3.75 6.48
C GLN A 465 -13.15 -5.08 6.03
N PHE A 466 -12.76 -5.94 6.98
CA PHE A 466 -12.21 -7.25 6.66
C PHE A 466 -13.09 -8.01 5.65
N GLY A 467 -12.48 -8.46 4.56
CA GLY A 467 -13.13 -9.22 3.49
C GLY A 467 -14.04 -8.42 2.55
N GLN A 468 -14.13 -7.09 2.68
CA GLN A 468 -14.87 -6.24 1.74
C GLN A 468 -13.95 -5.65 0.66
N PRO A 469 -14.45 -5.43 -0.57
CA PRO A 469 -13.66 -4.81 -1.62
C PRO A 469 -13.33 -3.35 -1.29
N SER A 470 -12.13 -2.92 -1.66
CA SER A 470 -11.72 -1.51 -1.69
C SER A 470 -11.29 -1.12 -3.11
N GLY A 471 -11.37 0.15 -3.47
CA GLY A 471 -10.91 0.67 -4.76
C GLY A 471 -11.21 2.16 -4.93
N ILE A 472 -11.08 2.65 -6.16
CA ILE A 472 -11.26 4.08 -6.50
C ILE A 472 -12.67 4.60 -6.10
N ASP A 473 -13.68 3.73 -6.20
CA ASP A 473 -15.08 4.05 -5.90
C ASP A 473 -15.45 3.85 -4.43
N SER A 474 -14.48 3.52 -3.56
CA SER A 474 -14.71 3.36 -2.12
C SER A 474 -15.22 4.66 -1.50
N VAL A 475 -16.38 4.57 -0.83
CA VAL A 475 -16.96 5.71 -0.11
C VAL A 475 -16.34 5.80 1.27
N LYS A 476 -15.97 7.02 1.67
CA LYS A 476 -15.47 7.30 3.00
C LYS A 476 -16.57 7.13 4.05
N ARG A 477 -16.46 6.12 4.93
CA ARG A 477 -17.47 5.79 5.95
C ARG A 477 -16.81 5.43 7.27
N ASP A 478 -17.39 5.91 8.37
CA ASP A 478 -16.98 5.56 9.73
C ASP A 478 -17.44 4.12 10.05
N VAL A 479 -16.51 3.27 10.50
CA VAL A 479 -16.78 1.88 10.86
C VAL A 479 -16.71 1.74 12.37
N LYS A 480 -17.87 1.68 13.03
CA LYS A 480 -17.97 1.51 14.49
C LYS A 480 -18.06 0.03 14.87
N GLY A 481 -17.14 -0.43 15.72
CA GLY A 481 -17.21 -1.75 16.37
C GLY A 481 -16.76 -2.96 15.53
N LYS A 482 -16.25 -2.77 14.31
CA LYS A 482 -15.63 -3.82 13.49
C LYS A 482 -14.18 -3.47 13.18
N ALA A 483 -13.29 -4.46 13.15
CA ALA A 483 -11.89 -4.26 12.78
C ALA A 483 -11.76 -3.82 11.31
N ILE A 484 -10.87 -2.86 11.06
CA ILE A 484 -10.54 -2.35 9.72
C ILE A 484 -9.24 -3.02 9.29
N GLU A 485 -9.18 -3.42 8.03
CA GLU A 485 -8.01 -3.96 7.36
C GLU A 485 -7.33 -2.82 6.60
N TYR A 486 -6.04 -2.59 6.86
CA TYR A 486 -5.24 -1.59 6.16
C TYR A 486 -4.22 -2.27 5.25
N HIS A 487 -4.18 -1.85 4.00
CA HIS A 487 -3.15 -2.23 3.05
C HIS A 487 -2.37 -1.01 2.60
N VAL A 488 -1.05 -1.11 2.68
CA VAL A 488 -0.11 -0.10 2.17
C VAL A 488 0.73 -0.75 1.08
N HIS A 489 0.51 -0.36 -0.16
CA HIS A 489 1.30 -0.80 -1.30
C HIS A 489 2.27 0.30 -1.68
N PHE A 490 3.53 -0.04 -1.93
CA PHE A 490 4.42 0.85 -2.67
C PHE A 490 4.75 0.20 -4.00
N TRP A 491 4.33 0.87 -5.08
CA TRP A 491 4.49 0.40 -6.45
C TRP A 491 5.73 1.05 -7.07
N LEU A 492 6.54 0.21 -7.71
CA LEU A 492 7.81 0.59 -8.30
C LEU A 492 7.77 0.37 -9.82
N GLY A 493 7.91 1.46 -10.58
CA GLY A 493 8.00 1.40 -12.03
C GLY A 493 9.29 0.71 -12.50
N LYS A 494 9.27 0.15 -13.71
CA LYS A 494 10.39 -0.62 -14.26
C LYS A 494 11.69 0.18 -14.37
N ASN A 495 11.56 1.48 -14.67
CA ASN A 495 12.67 2.41 -14.88
C ASN A 495 12.85 3.39 -13.71
N THR A 496 12.27 3.11 -12.54
CA THR A 496 12.39 3.99 -11.36
C THR A 496 13.82 4.04 -10.81
N THR A 497 14.25 5.20 -10.33
CA THR A 497 15.57 5.34 -9.69
C THR A 497 15.60 4.68 -8.29
N PRO A 498 16.78 4.19 -7.85
CA PRO A 498 16.95 3.64 -6.50
C PRO A 498 16.56 4.62 -5.39
N GLU A 499 16.79 5.91 -5.59
CA GLU A 499 16.44 6.98 -4.65
C GLU A 499 14.93 7.08 -4.45
N LYS A 500 14.15 7.19 -5.55
CA LYS A 500 12.69 7.26 -5.51
C LYS A 500 12.06 6.01 -4.88
N SER A 501 12.58 4.83 -5.25
CA SER A 501 12.10 3.57 -4.67
C SER A 501 12.44 3.45 -3.18
N GLY A 502 13.59 3.98 -2.74
CA GLY A 502 13.98 4.06 -1.34
C GLY A 502 13.06 4.98 -0.53
N VAL A 503 12.70 6.14 -1.08
CA VAL A 503 11.72 7.06 -0.46
C VAL A 503 10.36 6.41 -0.35
N ALA A 504 9.86 5.75 -1.41
CA ALA A 504 8.57 5.06 -1.37
C ALA A 504 8.54 3.99 -0.27
N ALA A 505 9.60 3.19 -0.15
CA ALA A 505 9.73 2.19 0.91
C ALA A 505 9.77 2.83 2.30
N TYR A 506 10.60 3.84 2.52
CA TYR A 506 10.70 4.56 3.79
C TYR A 506 9.35 5.18 4.21
N LYS A 507 8.70 5.89 3.29
CA LYS A 507 7.40 6.54 3.52
C LYS A 507 6.27 5.54 3.76
N SER A 508 6.33 4.34 3.19
CA SER A 508 5.38 3.26 3.51
C SER A 508 5.51 2.75 4.95
N VAL A 509 6.72 2.75 5.52
CA VAL A 509 6.96 2.40 6.94
C VAL A 509 6.51 3.54 7.85
N GLU A 510 6.75 4.79 7.48
CA GLU A 510 6.23 5.97 8.19
C GLU A 510 4.69 5.94 8.27
N LEU A 511 4.03 5.64 7.15
CA LEU A 511 2.57 5.50 7.09
C LEU A 511 2.07 4.33 7.95
N ASP A 512 2.75 3.19 7.95
CA ASP A 512 2.38 2.07 8.83
C ASP A 512 2.54 2.44 10.31
N THR A 513 3.57 3.23 10.65
CA THR A 513 3.80 3.72 12.02
C THR A 513 2.65 4.63 12.47
N LEU A 514 2.13 5.50 11.58
CA LEU A 514 0.92 6.30 11.85
C LEU A 514 -0.29 5.40 12.17
N LEU A 515 -0.40 4.25 11.51
CA LEU A 515 -1.45 3.25 11.69
C LEU A 515 -1.18 2.29 12.85
N ASN A 516 -0.25 2.61 13.76
CA ASN A 516 0.17 1.75 14.89
C ASN A 516 0.71 0.39 14.43
N CYS A 517 1.46 0.34 13.32
CA CYS A 517 2.05 -0.88 12.76
C CYS A 517 1.03 -1.99 12.47
N SER A 518 -0.20 -1.59 12.13
CA SER A 518 -1.35 -2.48 11.93
C SER A 518 -1.68 -2.71 10.45
N SER A 519 -0.86 -2.23 9.51
CA SER A 519 -1.10 -2.43 8.09
C SER A 519 -0.34 -3.62 7.51
N THR A 520 -0.97 -4.26 6.52
CA THR A 520 -0.28 -5.20 5.63
C THR A 520 0.48 -4.39 4.58
N GLN A 521 1.79 -4.57 4.51
CA GLN A 521 2.65 -3.84 3.57
C GLN A 521 2.97 -4.70 2.35
N HIS A 522 2.80 -4.12 1.16
CA HIS A 522 3.02 -4.79 -0.10
C HIS A 522 4.09 -4.08 -0.93
N ARG A 523 5.10 -4.83 -1.37
CA ARG A 523 6.04 -4.38 -2.40
C ARG A 523 5.53 -4.80 -3.76
N GLU A 524 5.07 -3.83 -4.54
CA GLU A 524 4.56 -4.04 -5.89
C GLU A 524 5.59 -3.56 -6.92
N THR A 525 5.74 -4.29 -8.01
CA THR A 525 6.60 -3.91 -9.13
C THR A 525 5.85 -4.04 -10.44
N GLU A 526 6.12 -3.13 -11.37
CA GLU A 526 5.51 -3.14 -12.71
C GLU A 526 5.57 -4.52 -13.37
N GLY A 527 4.40 -5.02 -13.77
CA GLY A 527 4.24 -6.30 -14.47
C GLY A 527 4.26 -7.54 -13.56
N ASN A 528 4.41 -7.37 -12.25
CA ASN A 528 4.28 -8.45 -11.27
C ASN A 528 3.52 -7.95 -10.02
N GLU A 529 2.44 -7.20 -10.23
CA GLU A 529 1.56 -6.71 -9.16
C GLU A 529 0.77 -7.84 -8.48
N SER A 530 0.36 -7.65 -7.23
CA SER A 530 -0.56 -8.55 -6.53
C SER A 530 -1.98 -8.48 -7.08
N ASP A 531 -2.72 -9.59 -7.06
CA ASP A 531 -4.13 -9.61 -7.48
C ASP A 531 -4.97 -8.66 -6.62
N ARG A 532 -4.59 -8.51 -5.33
CA ARG A 532 -5.14 -7.51 -4.40
C ARG A 532 -4.94 -6.08 -4.91
N PHE A 533 -3.73 -5.70 -5.29
CA PHE A 533 -3.43 -4.37 -5.85
C PHE A 533 -4.23 -4.10 -7.14
N LEU A 534 -4.23 -5.08 -8.05
CA LEU A 534 -4.95 -4.96 -9.32
C LEU A 534 -6.46 -4.78 -9.08
N SER A 535 -7.03 -5.46 -8.08
CA SER A 535 -8.47 -5.40 -7.76
C SER A 535 -9.00 -4.00 -7.46
N TYR A 536 -8.13 -3.07 -7.05
CA TYR A 536 -8.50 -1.67 -6.78
C TYR A 536 -8.86 -0.90 -8.05
N PHE A 537 -8.38 -1.34 -9.21
CA PHE A 537 -8.49 -0.67 -10.50
C PHE A 537 -9.47 -1.39 -11.43
N LYS A 538 -10.67 -1.78 -10.97
CA LYS A 538 -11.66 -2.53 -11.78
C LYS A 538 -12.00 -1.91 -13.14
N ASN A 539 -11.87 -0.59 -13.29
CA ASN A 539 -12.09 0.12 -14.55
C ASN A 539 -10.88 0.12 -15.50
N GLY A 540 -9.75 -0.41 -15.04
CA GLY A 540 -8.46 -0.49 -15.71
C GLY A 540 -7.43 0.48 -15.16
N TYR A 541 -6.17 0.22 -15.47
CA TYR A 541 -5.04 1.07 -15.14
C TYR A 541 -4.14 1.29 -16.36
N LYS A 542 -3.35 2.37 -16.32
CA LYS A 542 -2.49 2.82 -17.42
C LYS A 542 -1.06 2.94 -16.89
N ILE A 543 -0.09 2.44 -17.65
CA ILE A 543 1.35 2.66 -17.40
C ILE A 543 1.87 3.50 -18.55
N LEU A 544 2.39 4.68 -18.24
CA LEU A 544 2.84 5.68 -19.20
C LEU A 544 4.34 5.91 -19.08
N GLN A 545 4.96 6.39 -20.15
CA GLN A 545 6.40 6.72 -20.18
C GLN A 545 6.61 8.24 -20.31
N PRO A 546 7.25 8.91 -19.34
CA PRO A 546 7.38 10.36 -19.34
C PRO A 546 8.52 10.91 -20.21
N GLU A 547 9.57 10.13 -20.50
CA GLU A 547 10.74 10.59 -21.29
C GLU A 547 10.40 10.94 -22.75
N LEU A 548 9.26 10.46 -23.26
CA LEU A 548 8.72 10.81 -24.57
C LEU A 548 7.97 12.16 -24.60
N ILE A 549 7.77 12.81 -23.44
CA ILE A 549 7.02 14.08 -23.33
C ILE A 549 7.93 15.30 -23.52
N GLN A 550 9.25 15.17 -23.31
CA GLN A 550 10.18 16.31 -23.29
C GLN A 550 11.08 16.46 -24.53
N ASN A 551 11.18 15.45 -25.40
CA ASN A 551 11.98 15.55 -26.63
C ASN A 551 11.11 15.90 -27.86
N ASN A 552 11.29 17.13 -28.36
CA ASN A 552 10.81 17.75 -29.60
C ASN A 552 10.02 16.93 -30.66
N ASN A 553 8.92 17.54 -31.15
CA ASN A 553 8.24 17.36 -32.45
C ASN A 553 7.75 15.96 -32.91
N GLN A 554 7.93 14.88 -32.15
CA GLN A 554 7.23 13.59 -32.38
C GLN A 554 5.91 13.47 -31.58
N ASN A 555 5.30 14.62 -31.24
CA ASN A 555 4.22 14.76 -30.27
C ASN A 555 2.81 14.33 -30.75
N GLU A 556 2.68 13.52 -31.82
CA GLU A 556 1.36 13.19 -32.37
C GLU A 556 0.90 11.74 -32.18
N VAL A 557 1.79 10.76 -31.96
CA VAL A 557 1.40 9.34 -31.98
C VAL A 557 1.95 8.55 -30.81
N LYS A 558 1.08 7.76 -30.18
CA LYS A 558 1.41 6.88 -29.05
C LYS A 558 0.99 5.45 -29.37
N LEU A 559 1.88 4.50 -29.12
CA LEU A 559 1.59 3.07 -29.22
C LEU A 559 1.35 2.50 -27.81
N TYR A 560 0.23 1.83 -27.65
CA TYR A 560 -0.14 1.14 -26.43
C TYR A 560 -0.30 -0.35 -26.71
N ARG A 561 0.12 -1.16 -25.74
CA ARG A 561 -0.22 -2.57 -25.66
C ARG A 561 -1.34 -2.77 -24.65
N VAL A 562 -2.39 -3.46 -25.06
CA VAL A 562 -3.48 -3.85 -24.17
C VAL A 562 -3.13 -5.18 -23.53
N ARG A 563 -3.06 -5.19 -22.21
CA ARG A 563 -2.83 -6.37 -21.38
C ARG A 563 -3.92 -6.49 -20.32
N GLY A 564 -3.83 -7.55 -19.53
CA GLY A 564 -4.70 -7.80 -18.40
C GLY A 564 -5.86 -8.72 -18.77
N LYS A 565 -6.03 -9.78 -17.98
CA LYS A 565 -7.03 -10.82 -18.23
C LYS A 565 -8.39 -10.42 -17.64
N ASN A 566 -8.44 -10.11 -16.34
CA ASN A 566 -9.68 -9.64 -15.69
C ASN A 566 -9.80 -8.11 -15.63
N ILE A 567 -8.66 -7.44 -15.53
CA ILE A 567 -8.60 -5.99 -15.32
C ILE A 567 -7.82 -5.37 -16.48
N PRO A 568 -8.40 -4.41 -17.23
CA PRO A 568 -7.75 -3.85 -18.40
C PRO A 568 -6.49 -3.07 -18.01
N ALA A 569 -5.37 -3.37 -18.65
CA ALA A 569 -4.11 -2.65 -18.49
C ALA A 569 -3.71 -2.04 -19.84
N LEU A 570 -3.49 -0.73 -19.87
CA LEU A 570 -3.01 -0.02 -21.05
C LEU A 570 -1.55 0.41 -20.83
N ILE A 571 -0.61 -0.23 -21.51
CA ILE A 571 0.83 0.00 -21.31
C ILE A 571 1.38 0.75 -22.51
N GLN A 572 1.91 1.95 -22.29
CA GLN A 572 2.59 2.73 -23.32
C GLN A 572 3.95 2.11 -23.64
N LEU A 573 4.25 1.98 -24.94
CA LEU A 573 5.56 1.51 -25.42
C LEU A 573 6.49 2.68 -25.74
N ASP A 574 7.78 2.38 -25.80
CA ASP A 574 8.89 3.31 -26.00
C ASP A 574 8.94 3.89 -27.41
N CYS A 575 8.53 3.12 -28.42
CA CYS A 575 8.43 3.59 -29.79
C CYS A 575 7.28 2.94 -30.57
N VAL A 576 6.85 3.61 -31.64
CA VAL A 576 5.88 3.08 -32.60
C VAL A 576 6.65 2.23 -33.61
N SER A 577 6.63 0.91 -33.46
CA SER A 577 7.36 -0.02 -34.33
C SER A 577 6.68 -1.39 -34.43
N TRP A 578 6.75 -2.01 -35.60
CA TRP A 578 6.31 -3.39 -35.84
C TRP A 578 7.03 -4.42 -34.97
N THR A 579 8.23 -4.12 -34.47
CA THR A 579 9.02 -5.03 -33.62
C THR A 579 8.31 -5.45 -32.32
N HIS A 580 7.32 -4.69 -31.87
CA HIS A 580 6.55 -5.01 -30.66
C HIS A 580 5.33 -5.90 -30.92
N PHE A 581 4.87 -6.00 -32.18
CA PHE A 581 3.60 -6.64 -32.52
C PHE A 581 3.72 -8.16 -32.40
N ARG A 582 2.81 -8.75 -31.61
CA ARG A 582 2.68 -10.19 -31.42
C ARG A 582 1.30 -10.64 -31.85
N SER A 583 1.23 -11.84 -32.41
CA SER A 583 -0.04 -12.43 -32.86
C SER A 583 -1.07 -12.66 -31.75
N SER A 584 -0.66 -12.76 -30.48
CA SER A 584 -1.54 -13.01 -29.32
C SER A 584 -2.00 -11.76 -28.56
N ASP A 585 -1.53 -10.57 -28.94
CA ASP A 585 -1.82 -9.32 -28.24
C ASP A 585 -2.72 -8.39 -29.06
N VAL A 586 -3.29 -7.40 -28.39
CA VAL A 586 -4.01 -6.28 -29.03
C VAL A 586 -3.25 -4.99 -28.77
N PHE A 587 -3.06 -4.19 -29.80
CA PHE A 587 -2.34 -2.91 -29.73
C PHE A 587 -3.27 -1.76 -30.09
N ILE A 588 -3.06 -0.60 -29.46
CA ILE A 588 -3.79 0.63 -29.76
C ILE A 588 -2.78 1.69 -30.20
N VAL A 589 -2.93 2.19 -31.42
CA VAL A 589 -2.16 3.33 -31.94
C VAL A 589 -3.05 4.56 -31.85
N GLN A 590 -2.71 5.48 -30.95
CA GLN A 590 -3.41 6.74 -30.79
C GLN A 590 -2.72 7.81 -31.63
N THR A 591 -3.46 8.44 -32.55
CA THR A 591 -3.04 9.64 -33.29
C THR A 591 -3.88 10.85 -32.87
N SER A 592 -3.67 12.01 -33.48
CA SER A 592 -4.49 13.22 -33.24
C SER A 592 -5.92 13.12 -33.81
N GLN A 593 -6.14 12.30 -34.85
CA GLN A 593 -7.44 12.21 -35.56
C GLN A 593 -8.13 10.84 -35.42
N THR A 594 -7.35 9.77 -35.29
CA THR A 594 -7.85 8.39 -35.30
C THR A 594 -7.18 7.52 -34.22
N VAL A 595 -7.96 6.68 -33.55
CA VAL A 595 -7.46 5.58 -32.71
C VAL A 595 -7.51 4.28 -33.49
N PHE A 596 -6.36 3.71 -33.83
CA PHE A 596 -6.28 2.40 -34.49
C PHE A 596 -6.16 1.29 -33.45
N VAL A 597 -7.01 0.28 -33.54
CA VAL A 597 -6.96 -0.92 -32.70
C VAL A 597 -6.52 -2.09 -33.57
N TRP A 598 -5.26 -2.50 -33.44
CA TRP A 598 -4.73 -3.66 -34.14
C TRP A 598 -4.96 -4.92 -33.31
N VAL A 599 -5.63 -5.91 -33.90
CA VAL A 599 -6.05 -7.14 -33.25
C VAL A 599 -5.25 -8.32 -33.80
N GLY A 600 -4.42 -8.93 -32.95
CA GLY A 600 -3.67 -10.13 -33.31
C GLY A 600 -4.59 -11.34 -33.57
N ARG A 601 -4.19 -12.20 -34.51
CA ARG A 601 -4.94 -13.41 -34.90
C ARG A 601 -5.18 -14.42 -33.78
N ALA A 602 -4.30 -14.46 -32.77
CA ALA A 602 -4.40 -15.30 -31.57
C ALA A 602 -4.77 -14.49 -30.31
N ALA A 603 -5.29 -13.27 -30.47
CA ALA A 603 -5.63 -12.42 -29.33
C ALA A 603 -6.81 -12.99 -28.52
N SER A 604 -6.67 -12.94 -27.20
CA SER A 604 -7.71 -13.43 -26.27
C SER A 604 -8.98 -12.58 -26.33
N VAL A 605 -10.12 -13.19 -25.97
CA VAL A 605 -11.41 -12.52 -25.96
C VAL A 605 -11.41 -11.34 -24.99
N GLU A 606 -10.75 -11.49 -23.83
CA GLU A 606 -10.60 -10.44 -22.83
C GLU A 606 -9.78 -9.27 -23.37
N GLY A 607 -8.64 -9.55 -24.01
CA GLY A 607 -7.80 -8.53 -24.63
C GLY A 607 -8.57 -7.73 -25.68
N LYS A 608 -9.38 -8.39 -26.51
CA LYS A 608 -10.26 -7.75 -27.51
C LYS A 608 -11.31 -6.85 -26.85
N ARG A 609 -12.02 -7.34 -25.81
CA ARG A 609 -13.02 -6.55 -25.08
C ARG A 609 -12.39 -5.35 -24.35
N HIS A 610 -11.25 -5.56 -23.70
CA HIS A 610 -10.49 -4.51 -23.05
C HIS A 610 -10.06 -3.45 -24.05
N ALA A 611 -9.56 -3.84 -25.22
CA ALA A 611 -9.17 -2.90 -26.26
C ALA A 611 -10.35 -2.08 -26.77
N ALA A 612 -11.53 -2.69 -26.98
CA ALA A 612 -12.73 -1.96 -27.39
C ALA A 612 -13.20 -0.94 -26.33
N LYS A 613 -13.14 -1.30 -25.04
CA LYS A 613 -13.48 -0.38 -23.94
C LYS A 613 -12.47 0.77 -23.84
N LEU A 614 -11.17 0.44 -23.87
CA LEU A 614 -10.09 1.40 -23.72
C LEU A 614 -9.98 2.35 -24.91
N SER A 615 -10.24 1.88 -26.14
CA SER A 615 -10.22 2.74 -27.32
C SER A 615 -11.34 3.78 -27.32
N GLN A 616 -12.53 3.42 -26.84
CA GLN A 616 -13.63 4.37 -26.61
C GLN A 616 -13.30 5.38 -25.49
N ASP A 617 -12.76 4.92 -24.36
CA ASP A 617 -12.31 5.82 -23.28
C ASP A 617 -11.25 6.81 -23.76
N LEU A 618 -10.32 6.38 -24.62
CA LEU A 618 -9.33 7.27 -25.24
C LEU A 618 -9.98 8.25 -26.21
N LYS A 619 -10.92 7.79 -27.05
CA LYS A 619 -11.69 8.64 -27.97
C LYS A 619 -12.39 9.77 -27.23
N ASP A 620 -13.13 9.44 -26.18
CA ASP A 620 -13.95 10.40 -25.42
C ASP A 620 -13.10 11.41 -24.65
N ARG A 621 -12.03 10.95 -23.98
CA ARG A 621 -11.15 11.83 -23.19
C ARG A 621 -10.31 12.78 -24.04
N GLN A 622 -9.83 12.32 -25.19
CA GLN A 622 -8.95 13.10 -26.08
C GLN A 622 -9.73 13.80 -27.21
N LYS A 623 -11.07 13.64 -27.26
CA LYS A 623 -11.95 14.18 -28.30
C LYS A 623 -11.51 13.80 -29.72
N ILE A 624 -11.09 12.55 -29.90
CA ILE A 624 -10.64 12.00 -31.19
C ILE A 624 -11.86 11.62 -32.04
N SER A 625 -11.78 11.79 -33.35
CA SER A 625 -12.93 11.64 -34.25
C SER A 625 -13.37 10.18 -34.41
N ASN A 626 -12.43 9.26 -34.66
CA ASN A 626 -12.75 7.89 -35.10
C ASN A 626 -11.95 6.80 -34.37
N VAL A 627 -12.53 5.61 -34.27
CA VAL A 627 -11.86 4.38 -33.78
C VAL A 627 -11.92 3.32 -34.88
N VAL A 628 -10.77 2.89 -35.39
CA VAL A 628 -10.68 1.94 -36.52
C VAL A 628 -10.05 0.63 -36.05
N PHE A 629 -10.75 -0.49 -36.25
CA PHE A 629 -10.21 -1.82 -35.97
C PHE A 629 -9.50 -2.40 -37.18
N ILE A 630 -8.31 -2.95 -36.97
CA ILE A 630 -7.47 -3.57 -37.99
C ILE A 630 -7.14 -4.99 -37.50
N ASP A 631 -7.52 -6.01 -38.26
CA ASP A 631 -7.16 -7.38 -37.92
C ASP A 631 -5.83 -7.77 -38.58
N ASP A 632 -5.06 -8.62 -37.91
CA ASP A 632 -3.81 -9.20 -38.41
C ASP A 632 -4.01 -9.86 -39.79
N GLY A 633 -3.36 -9.32 -40.82
CA GLY A 633 -3.42 -9.81 -42.21
C GLY A 633 -4.41 -9.04 -43.09
N TYR A 634 -5.17 -8.10 -42.52
CA TYR A 634 -6.15 -7.25 -43.19
C TYR A 634 -5.75 -5.77 -43.20
N GLU A 635 -4.48 -5.45 -42.95
CA GLU A 635 -4.02 -4.05 -42.91
C GLU A 635 -4.23 -3.32 -44.24
N LYS A 636 -4.29 -4.03 -45.37
CA LYS A 636 -4.50 -3.46 -46.71
C LYS A 636 -5.98 -3.25 -47.09
N THR A 637 -6.94 -3.80 -46.33
CA THR A 637 -8.38 -3.72 -46.67
C THR A 637 -9.06 -2.49 -46.08
N ILE A 638 -8.36 -1.68 -45.29
CA ILE A 638 -8.89 -0.42 -44.75
C ILE A 638 -8.98 0.67 -45.83
N ASN A 639 -9.84 1.67 -45.60
CA ASN A 639 -10.04 2.79 -46.53
C ASN A 639 -8.71 3.48 -46.88
N SER A 640 -8.53 3.90 -48.13
CA SER A 640 -7.28 4.42 -48.69
C SER A 640 -6.73 5.64 -47.92
N ASP A 641 -7.60 6.51 -47.40
CA ASP A 641 -7.19 7.64 -46.56
C ASP A 641 -6.65 7.21 -45.19
N THR A 642 -7.34 6.26 -44.54
CA THR A 642 -6.90 5.69 -43.25
C THR A 642 -5.66 4.81 -43.40
N LEU A 643 -5.49 4.16 -44.56
CA LEU A 643 -4.31 3.36 -44.89
C LEU A 643 -3.06 4.23 -45.02
N LYS A 644 -3.19 5.40 -45.68
CA LYS A 644 -2.09 6.38 -45.78
C LYS A 644 -1.70 6.92 -44.40
N GLU A 645 -2.69 7.21 -43.54
CA GLU A 645 -2.46 7.66 -42.17
C GLU A 645 -1.75 6.58 -41.33
N PHE A 646 -2.25 5.33 -41.35
CA PHE A 646 -1.65 4.21 -40.63
C PHE A 646 -0.23 3.90 -41.14
N GLY A 647 -0.05 3.84 -42.46
CA GLY A 647 1.23 3.58 -43.13
C GLY A 647 2.30 4.65 -42.92
N LYS A 648 1.90 5.90 -42.61
CA LYS A 648 2.84 6.97 -42.21
C LYS A 648 3.61 6.64 -40.94
N TYR A 649 2.95 5.98 -39.98
CA TYR A 649 3.53 5.66 -38.67
C TYR A 649 4.00 4.20 -38.57
N LEU A 650 3.33 3.28 -39.27
CA LEU A 650 3.68 1.86 -39.34
C LEU A 650 3.75 1.39 -40.81
N PRO A 651 4.88 1.65 -41.51
CA PRO A 651 5.04 1.27 -42.92
C PRO A 651 4.89 -0.25 -43.11
N LEU A 652 4.04 -0.67 -44.06
CA LEU A 652 3.74 -2.08 -44.28
C LEU A 652 4.93 -2.86 -44.86
N GLU A 653 5.90 -2.18 -45.47
CA GLU A 653 7.13 -2.77 -45.99
C GLU A 653 8.03 -3.32 -44.87
N LYS A 654 7.85 -2.83 -43.63
CA LYS A 654 8.61 -3.23 -42.44
C LYS A 654 7.79 -4.13 -41.49
N ARG A 655 6.65 -4.65 -41.96
CA ARG A 655 5.75 -5.49 -41.16
C ARG A 655 6.46 -6.77 -40.71
N VAL A 656 6.56 -6.93 -39.39
CA VAL A 656 7.07 -8.14 -38.74
C VAL A 656 6.15 -8.44 -37.57
N ILE A 657 5.63 -9.67 -37.49
CA ILE A 657 4.79 -10.11 -36.38
C ILE A 657 5.46 -11.27 -35.68
N LEU A 658 5.63 -11.14 -34.38
CA LEU A 658 6.16 -12.19 -33.55
C LEU A 658 5.11 -13.30 -33.38
N PRO A 659 5.49 -14.58 -33.55
CA PRO A 659 4.61 -15.70 -33.27
C PRO A 659 4.28 -15.77 -31.79
N GLU A 660 3.26 -16.55 -31.44
CA GLU A 660 2.94 -16.86 -30.05
C GLU A 660 4.18 -17.50 -29.39
N SER A 661 4.75 -16.80 -28.40
CA SER A 661 5.91 -17.33 -27.67
C SER A 661 5.44 -18.49 -26.81
N SER A 662 6.05 -19.67 -27.00
CA SER A 662 5.88 -20.81 -26.10
C SER A 662 6.46 -20.58 -24.69
N GLN A 663 7.09 -19.43 -24.39
CA GLN A 663 7.58 -19.09 -23.05
C GLN A 663 7.62 -17.57 -22.74
N GLU A 664 6.70 -17.08 -21.91
CA GLU A 664 6.99 -16.17 -20.78
C GLU A 664 6.86 -16.91 -19.42
N ASN A 665 6.69 -18.24 -19.45
CA ASN A 665 6.79 -19.09 -18.27
C ASN A 665 8.24 -19.57 -18.15
N GLY A 666 8.99 -18.99 -17.22
CA GLY A 666 10.22 -19.64 -16.76
C GLY A 666 9.86 -21.08 -16.41
N LYS A 667 10.54 -22.05 -17.04
CA LYS A 667 10.37 -23.51 -16.86
C LYS A 667 9.75 -23.82 -15.49
N SER A 668 8.43 -23.96 -15.44
CA SER A 668 7.76 -24.45 -14.27
C SER A 668 8.02 -25.94 -14.28
N ASP A 669 9.12 -26.36 -13.67
CA ASP A 669 9.24 -27.72 -13.17
C ASP A 669 7.91 -28.02 -12.46
N ASN A 670 7.18 -29.03 -12.92
CA ASN A 670 5.88 -29.46 -12.42
C ASN A 670 5.88 -29.90 -10.93
N ASN A 671 6.93 -29.57 -10.17
CA ASN A 671 7.20 -29.97 -8.77
C ASN A 671 7.29 -28.79 -7.78
N ARG A 672 6.90 -27.55 -8.13
CA ARG A 672 7.25 -26.34 -7.33
C ARG A 672 6.08 -25.50 -6.78
N ASN A 673 4.98 -26.11 -6.32
CA ASN A 673 3.96 -25.40 -5.49
C ASN A 673 4.07 -25.73 -3.98
N ILE A 674 5.14 -26.42 -3.56
CA ILE A 674 5.35 -26.76 -2.15
C ILE A 674 5.73 -25.50 -1.39
N LEU A 675 4.85 -25.06 -0.48
CA LEU A 675 5.15 -23.98 0.46
C LEU A 675 6.31 -24.38 1.37
N ARG A 676 7.25 -23.47 1.59
CA ARG A 676 8.33 -23.61 2.57
C ARG A 676 8.25 -22.53 3.63
N LEU A 677 8.36 -22.93 4.89
CA LEU A 677 8.34 -22.06 6.05
C LEU A 677 9.76 -21.90 6.60
N TYR A 678 10.18 -20.67 6.77
CA TYR A 678 11.46 -20.30 7.34
C TYR A 678 11.27 -19.48 8.60
N LYS A 679 12.04 -19.78 9.65
CA LYS A 679 12.17 -18.94 10.85
C LYS A 679 13.33 -17.97 10.68
N CYS A 680 13.09 -16.73 11.05
CA CYS A 680 14.11 -15.70 11.12
C CYS A 680 14.56 -15.52 12.57
N SER A 681 15.88 -15.48 12.79
CA SER A 681 16.44 -15.17 14.10
C SER A 681 17.66 -14.25 13.99
N GLU A 682 17.76 -13.28 14.89
CA GLU A 682 18.92 -12.41 15.02
C GLU A 682 19.90 -12.96 16.07
N ASN A 683 21.05 -13.49 15.61
CA ASN A 683 22.16 -13.85 16.50
C ASN A 683 23.32 -12.88 16.24
N SER A 684 23.68 -12.09 17.25
CA SER A 684 24.93 -11.30 17.24
C SER A 684 25.01 -10.24 16.11
N GLY A 685 23.88 -9.66 15.70
CA GLY A 685 23.79 -8.69 14.61
C GLY A 685 23.89 -9.28 13.20
N LYS A 686 23.86 -10.62 13.05
CA LYS A 686 23.72 -11.31 11.75
C LYS A 686 22.35 -11.97 11.66
N TYR A 687 21.61 -11.61 10.62
CA TYR A 687 20.29 -12.18 10.32
C TYR A 687 20.42 -13.61 9.77
N ARG A 688 19.88 -14.60 10.50
CA ARG A 688 19.85 -16.01 10.07
C ARG A 688 18.43 -16.40 9.70
N VAL A 689 18.30 -17.12 8.59
CA VAL A 689 17.04 -17.70 8.11
C VAL A 689 17.23 -19.22 8.03
N ALA A 690 16.39 -19.97 8.74
CA ALA A 690 16.43 -21.43 8.80
C ALA A 690 15.11 -22.02 8.32
N GLU A 691 15.16 -23.04 7.46
CA GLU A 691 13.96 -23.77 7.01
C GLU A 691 13.44 -24.64 8.16
N ILE A 692 12.17 -24.51 8.50
CA ILE A 692 11.51 -25.33 9.53
C ILE A 692 10.75 -26.48 8.88
N LYS A 693 10.01 -26.17 7.81
CA LYS A 693 8.99 -27.05 7.27
C LYS A 693 8.79 -26.82 5.78
N SER A 694 8.53 -27.91 5.07
CA SER A 694 8.03 -27.90 3.69
C SER A 694 6.73 -28.72 3.63
N GLY A 695 5.71 -28.21 2.93
CA GLY A 695 4.40 -28.84 2.81
C GLY A 695 3.24 -28.01 3.40
N PRO A 696 2.09 -28.64 3.72
CA PRO A 696 0.90 -27.91 4.16
C PRO A 696 1.13 -27.23 5.52
N MET A 697 0.75 -25.96 5.61
CA MET A 697 0.99 -25.11 6.77
C MET A 697 -0.18 -25.18 7.76
N PHE A 698 0.13 -25.18 9.06
CA PHE A 698 -0.84 -25.08 10.15
C PHE A 698 -0.60 -23.79 10.94
N GLN A 699 -1.67 -23.19 11.46
CA GLN A 699 -1.55 -21.98 12.29
C GLN A 699 -0.62 -22.17 13.50
N ALA A 700 -0.56 -23.38 14.06
CA ALA A 700 0.33 -23.75 15.16
C ALA A 700 1.83 -23.73 14.78
N ASP A 701 2.17 -23.65 13.49
CA ASP A 701 3.56 -23.52 13.04
C ASP A 701 4.12 -22.10 13.25
N LEU A 702 3.26 -21.11 13.53
CA LEU A 702 3.63 -19.70 13.76
C LEU A 702 3.67 -19.39 15.27
N THR A 703 4.78 -18.83 15.75
CA THR A 703 4.96 -18.40 17.15
C THR A 703 5.01 -16.88 17.27
N SER A 704 4.27 -16.31 18.22
CA SER A 704 4.14 -14.84 18.42
C SER A 704 5.46 -14.12 18.74
N GLU A 705 6.53 -14.85 19.07
CA GLU A 705 7.84 -14.31 19.47
C GLU A 705 8.81 -14.16 18.30
N ASP A 706 8.49 -14.70 17.12
CA ASP A 706 9.42 -14.79 15.99
C ASP A 706 8.84 -14.19 14.69
N VAL A 707 9.72 -13.97 13.70
CA VAL A 707 9.37 -13.59 12.33
C VAL A 707 9.52 -14.80 11.41
N PHE A 708 8.51 -15.05 10.58
CA PHE A 708 8.47 -16.18 9.65
C PHE A 708 8.41 -15.71 8.21
N ILE A 709 9.06 -16.45 7.31
CA ILE A 709 9.00 -16.26 5.86
C ILE A 709 8.35 -17.48 5.24
N ILE A 710 7.27 -17.27 4.48
CA ILE A 710 6.61 -18.29 3.67
C ILE A 710 7.01 -18.05 2.21
N ASP A 711 7.73 -19.02 1.66
CA ASP A 711 8.26 -19.00 0.30
C ASP A 711 7.28 -19.71 -0.65
N GLN A 712 6.75 -18.97 -1.64
CA GLN A 712 5.91 -19.50 -2.72
C GLN A 712 6.62 -19.43 -4.08
N ASP A 713 7.95 -19.48 -4.08
CA ASP A 713 8.80 -19.39 -5.28
C ASP A 713 8.43 -18.16 -6.15
N THR A 714 8.02 -18.38 -7.40
CA THR A 714 7.73 -17.30 -8.36
C THR A 714 6.44 -16.54 -8.07
N LYS A 715 5.53 -17.09 -7.25
CA LYS A 715 4.29 -16.40 -6.84
C LYS A 715 4.55 -15.29 -5.82
N GLY A 716 5.69 -15.30 -5.13
CA GLY A 716 6.06 -14.27 -4.17
C GLY A 716 6.32 -14.82 -2.77
N ILE A 717 6.66 -13.90 -1.86
CA ILE A 717 7.08 -14.23 -0.50
C ILE A 717 6.22 -13.49 0.51
N TRP A 718 5.75 -14.22 1.53
CA TRP A 718 5.05 -13.65 2.67
C TRP A 718 5.96 -13.60 3.88
N VAL A 719 5.85 -12.53 4.66
CA VAL A 719 6.60 -12.32 5.91
C VAL A 719 5.58 -12.11 7.00
N TRP A 720 5.50 -13.05 7.94
CA TRP A 720 4.61 -12.95 9.08
C TRP A 720 5.39 -12.49 10.30
N VAL A 721 4.89 -11.47 10.99
CA VAL A 721 5.55 -10.82 12.11
C VAL A 721 4.73 -11.04 13.38
N GLY A 722 5.30 -11.75 14.34
CA GLY A 722 4.69 -11.99 15.65
C GLY A 722 4.48 -10.71 16.48
N LYS A 723 3.45 -10.72 17.32
CA LYS A 723 3.04 -9.60 18.16
C LYS A 723 4.07 -9.24 19.23
N LYS A 724 4.77 -10.26 19.77
CA LYS A 724 5.79 -10.13 20.82
C LYS A 724 7.21 -9.90 20.29
N VAL A 725 7.38 -9.81 18.97
CA VAL A 725 8.68 -9.55 18.32
C VAL A 725 9.20 -8.14 18.68
N ASN A 726 10.52 -7.99 18.72
CA ASN A 726 11.19 -6.71 18.98
C ASN A 726 10.86 -5.67 17.89
N GLU A 727 10.58 -4.41 18.26
CA GLU A 727 10.22 -3.34 17.31
C GLU A 727 11.24 -3.15 16.17
N ARG A 728 12.52 -3.35 16.45
CA ARG A 728 13.57 -3.31 15.42
C ARG A 728 13.40 -4.41 14.37
N GLU A 729 13.15 -5.65 14.80
CA GLU A 729 12.91 -6.77 13.89
C GLU A 729 11.60 -6.60 13.11
N LYS A 730 10.55 -6.04 13.74
CA LYS A 730 9.29 -5.70 13.07
C LYS A 730 9.49 -4.73 11.90
N ASN A 731 10.29 -3.68 12.11
CA ASN A 731 10.55 -2.65 11.10
C ASN A 731 11.51 -3.13 9.99
N GLU A 732 12.47 -4.00 10.30
CA GLU A 732 13.43 -4.53 9.32
C GLU A 732 12.91 -5.78 8.58
N ALA A 733 11.78 -6.37 8.99
CA ALA A 733 11.25 -7.62 8.45
C ALA A 733 11.11 -7.62 6.91
N LEU A 734 10.56 -6.55 6.33
CA LEU A 734 10.38 -6.43 4.88
C LEU A 734 11.72 -6.35 4.13
N ARG A 735 12.70 -5.61 4.68
CA ARG A 735 14.05 -5.49 4.13
C ARG A 735 14.80 -6.82 4.21
N ASN A 736 14.65 -7.54 5.31
CA ASN A 736 15.27 -8.84 5.51
C ASN A 736 14.72 -9.89 4.54
N ALA A 737 13.41 -9.89 4.31
CA ALA A 737 12.79 -10.72 3.28
C ALA A 737 13.29 -10.38 1.87
N ARG A 738 13.58 -9.11 1.59
CA ARG A 738 14.24 -8.72 0.34
C ARG A 738 15.66 -9.26 0.24
N GLY A 739 16.40 -9.29 1.35
CA GLY A 739 17.68 -9.97 1.45
C GLY A 739 17.58 -11.47 1.14
N PHE A 740 16.52 -12.12 1.62
CA PHE A 740 16.22 -13.53 1.32
C PHE A 740 15.98 -13.77 -0.18
N VAL A 741 15.16 -12.94 -0.85
CA VAL A 741 14.93 -12.99 -2.31
C VAL A 741 16.25 -12.96 -3.07
N LYS A 742 17.14 -12.01 -2.72
CA LYS A 742 18.45 -11.83 -3.36
C LYS A 742 19.35 -13.05 -3.14
N LYS A 743 19.33 -13.64 -1.93
CA LYS A 743 20.12 -14.83 -1.57
C LYS A 743 19.66 -16.08 -2.32
N LYS A 744 18.35 -16.24 -2.51
CA LYS A 744 17.74 -17.34 -3.28
C LYS A 744 17.88 -17.19 -4.80
N LYS A 745 18.40 -16.05 -5.28
CA LYS A 745 18.53 -15.69 -6.70
C LYS A 745 17.19 -15.62 -7.43
N TYR A 746 16.12 -15.29 -6.72
CA TYR A 746 14.83 -15.02 -7.36
C TYR A 746 14.88 -13.69 -8.13
N PRO A 747 14.02 -13.50 -9.14
CA PRO A 747 13.93 -12.26 -9.91
C PRO A 747 13.78 -11.01 -9.01
N SER A 748 14.36 -9.88 -9.41
CA SER A 748 14.26 -8.64 -8.64
C SER A 748 12.83 -8.10 -8.56
N ASN A 749 11.94 -8.47 -9.47
CA ASN A 749 10.52 -8.15 -9.42
C ASN A 749 9.69 -9.11 -8.54
N THR A 750 10.32 -10.02 -7.78
CA THR A 750 9.58 -10.91 -6.86
C THR A 750 8.82 -10.10 -5.81
N ARG A 751 7.53 -10.42 -5.65
CA ARG A 751 6.60 -9.80 -4.69
C ARG A 751 7.01 -10.15 -3.26
N VAL A 752 6.88 -9.17 -2.36
CA VAL A 752 7.13 -9.36 -0.93
C VAL A 752 6.00 -8.67 -0.16
N THR A 753 5.30 -9.43 0.68
CA THR A 753 4.21 -8.91 1.52
C THR A 753 4.52 -9.16 2.99
N ARG A 754 4.45 -8.11 3.82
CA ARG A 754 4.55 -8.21 5.28
C ARG A 754 3.15 -8.19 5.90
N VAL A 755 2.90 -9.13 6.80
CA VAL A 755 1.67 -9.34 7.56
C VAL A 755 2.00 -9.36 9.05
N VAL A 756 1.08 -8.87 9.89
CA VAL A 756 1.23 -8.81 11.35
C VAL A 756 0.24 -9.76 12.02
N GLU A 757 0.67 -10.41 13.12
CA GLU A 757 -0.16 -11.31 13.91
C GLU A 757 -1.50 -10.68 14.34
N GLY A 758 -2.60 -11.39 14.08
CA GLY A 758 -3.97 -10.98 14.43
C GLY A 758 -4.63 -10.04 13.42
N LEU A 759 -3.89 -9.57 12.41
CA LEU A 759 -4.38 -8.73 11.31
C LEU A 759 -4.09 -9.37 9.95
N GLU A 760 -4.09 -10.71 9.89
CA GLU A 760 -3.79 -11.43 8.67
C GLU A 760 -4.90 -11.25 7.60
N PRO A 761 -4.53 -10.88 6.36
CA PRO A 761 -5.49 -10.80 5.28
C PRO A 761 -5.98 -12.19 4.87
N VAL A 762 -7.13 -12.26 4.22
CA VAL A 762 -7.75 -13.51 3.78
C VAL A 762 -6.78 -14.34 2.93
N GLU A 763 -6.07 -13.71 2.02
CA GLU A 763 -5.10 -14.34 1.12
C GLU A 763 -3.99 -15.08 1.87
N PHE A 764 -3.55 -14.53 3.01
CA PHE A 764 -2.55 -15.17 3.86
C PHE A 764 -3.14 -16.38 4.58
N LYS A 765 -4.36 -16.24 5.13
CA LYS A 765 -5.05 -17.32 5.84
C LYS A 765 -5.31 -18.52 4.94
N MET A 766 -5.58 -18.28 3.65
CA MET A 766 -5.81 -19.33 2.65
C MET A 766 -4.58 -20.23 2.40
N LEU A 767 -3.37 -19.81 2.78
CA LEU A 767 -2.16 -20.64 2.67
C LEU A 767 -2.12 -21.78 3.69
N PHE A 768 -2.97 -21.72 4.71
CA PHE A 768 -3.01 -22.68 5.80
C PHE A 768 -4.17 -23.66 5.60
N LYS A 769 -3.96 -24.90 6.05
CA LYS A 769 -4.99 -25.94 5.96
C LYS A 769 -6.23 -25.56 6.76
N SER A 770 -6.03 -25.00 7.95
CA SER A 770 -7.07 -24.50 8.85
C SER A 770 -6.57 -23.25 9.57
N TRP A 771 -7.43 -22.24 9.71
CA TRP A 771 -7.12 -20.99 10.41
C TRP A 771 -8.26 -20.65 11.36
N LYS A 772 -7.96 -20.47 12.65
CA LYS A 772 -8.94 -20.04 13.65
C LYS A 772 -8.80 -18.55 13.89
N THR A 773 -9.89 -17.82 13.71
CA THR A 773 -9.96 -16.42 14.11
C THR A 773 -10.41 -16.37 15.56
N GLU A 774 -9.62 -15.78 16.45
CA GLU A 774 -10.11 -15.40 17.78
C GLU A 774 -11.14 -14.28 17.62
N THR A 775 -12.36 -14.60 17.24
CA THR A 775 -13.48 -13.67 17.38
C THR A 775 -13.62 -13.38 18.86
N SER A 776 -13.20 -12.18 19.27
CA SER A 776 -13.55 -11.56 20.54
C SER A 776 -14.98 -11.94 20.90
N ASN A 777 -15.18 -12.73 21.97
CA ASN A 777 -16.44 -13.03 22.65
C ASN A 777 -17.68 -12.36 22.03
N SER A 778 -18.08 -12.78 20.84
CA SER A 778 -19.26 -12.24 20.16
C SER A 778 -20.45 -12.97 20.75
N LYS A 779 -20.81 -12.57 21.96
CA LYS A 779 -22.12 -12.87 22.55
C LYS A 779 -23.27 -12.18 21.80
N ASN A 780 -23.00 -11.47 20.70
CA ASN A 780 -23.95 -10.62 19.97
C ASN A 780 -23.95 -10.83 18.45
N THR A 781 -23.60 -12.02 17.96
CA THR A 781 -24.19 -12.44 16.68
C THR A 781 -25.64 -12.77 17.03
N LYS A 782 -26.59 -11.92 16.61
CA LYS A 782 -28.00 -12.32 16.59
C LYS A 782 -28.02 -13.72 15.99
N LEU A 783 -28.38 -14.73 16.78
CA LEU A 783 -28.67 -16.05 16.24
C LEU A 783 -29.55 -15.80 15.02
N PRO A 784 -29.19 -16.29 13.82
CA PRO A 784 -30.11 -16.22 12.70
C PRO A 784 -31.44 -16.76 13.23
N MET A 785 -32.53 -16.03 13.00
CA MET A 785 -33.88 -16.49 13.34
C MET A 785 -33.94 -17.98 13.00
N LEU A 786 -34.47 -18.81 13.90
CA LEU A 786 -34.61 -20.24 13.69
C LEU A 786 -35.50 -20.42 12.44
N ILE A 787 -34.88 -20.51 11.26
CA ILE A 787 -35.60 -20.72 10.00
C ILE A 787 -35.97 -22.19 10.01
N THR A 788 -37.23 -22.46 10.34
CA THR A 788 -37.74 -23.83 10.48
C THR A 788 -38.18 -24.45 9.15
N LYS A 789 -38.20 -23.68 8.05
CA LYS A 789 -38.58 -24.14 6.72
C LYS A 789 -37.73 -23.51 5.62
N PHE A 790 -37.24 -24.34 4.71
CA PHE A 790 -36.45 -23.97 3.54
C PHE A 790 -37.29 -24.15 2.28
N ASP A 791 -38.23 -23.24 2.03
CA ASP A 791 -39.07 -23.32 0.83
C ASP A 791 -38.30 -22.78 -0.40
N PRO A 792 -38.40 -23.39 -1.60
CA PRO A 792 -37.60 -23.01 -2.78
C PRO A 792 -37.74 -21.52 -3.15
N ILE A 793 -38.95 -20.99 -3.00
CA ILE A 793 -39.30 -19.58 -3.23
C ILE A 793 -38.50 -18.65 -2.30
N THR A 794 -38.51 -18.94 -1.00
CA THR A 794 -37.81 -18.13 0.01
C THR A 794 -36.30 -18.16 -0.22
N MET A 795 -35.77 -19.29 -0.70
CA MET A 795 -34.36 -19.47 -1.00
C MET A 795 -33.93 -18.71 -2.28
N GLU A 796 -34.83 -18.55 -3.26
CA GLU A 796 -34.59 -17.71 -4.45
C GLU A 796 -34.62 -16.22 -4.11
N ASP A 797 -35.45 -15.80 -3.15
CA ASP A 797 -35.46 -14.42 -2.63
C ASP A 797 -34.27 -14.11 -1.70
N ARG A 798 -33.79 -15.12 -0.95
CA ARG A 798 -32.69 -15.00 0.02
C ARG A 798 -31.45 -15.76 -0.41
N LEU A 799 -30.88 -15.35 -1.54
CA LEU A 799 -29.72 -16.01 -2.15
C LEU A 799 -28.54 -16.20 -1.18
N SER A 800 -28.23 -15.21 -0.32
CA SER A 800 -27.12 -15.33 0.64
C SER A 800 -27.32 -16.47 1.64
N LEU A 801 -28.56 -16.70 2.10
CA LEU A 801 -28.88 -17.80 2.99
C LEU A 801 -28.71 -19.14 2.25
N ALA A 802 -29.17 -19.24 1.01
CA ALA A 802 -29.04 -20.45 0.19
C ALA A 802 -27.58 -20.85 -0.03
N ALA A 803 -26.70 -19.87 -0.29
CA ALA A 803 -25.26 -20.13 -0.40
C ALA A 803 -24.61 -20.48 0.96
N GLU A 804 -25.02 -19.88 2.07
CA GLU A 804 -24.44 -20.19 3.38
C GLU A 804 -24.82 -21.61 3.86
N THR A 805 -26.07 -22.01 3.66
CA THR A 805 -26.58 -23.33 4.06
C THR A 805 -26.34 -24.41 3.01
N GLN A 806 -25.99 -24.04 1.77
CA GLN A 806 -25.93 -24.93 0.60
C GLN A 806 -27.24 -25.73 0.42
N LEU A 807 -28.38 -25.07 0.66
CA LEU A 807 -29.73 -25.65 0.50
C LEU A 807 -30.51 -24.92 -0.57
N ILE A 808 -31.24 -25.67 -1.38
CA ILE A 808 -32.18 -25.14 -2.38
C ILE A 808 -33.60 -25.20 -1.82
N ASP A 809 -33.96 -26.32 -1.20
CA ASP A 809 -35.21 -26.49 -0.46
C ASP A 809 -35.07 -27.49 0.71
N ASP A 810 -36.20 -27.96 1.23
CA ASP A 810 -36.31 -28.94 2.31
C ASP A 810 -36.30 -30.40 1.83
N GLY A 811 -36.05 -30.66 0.55
CA GLY A 811 -36.03 -32.00 -0.04
C GLY A 811 -37.42 -32.63 -0.27
N THR A 812 -38.48 -31.83 -0.39
CA THR A 812 -39.86 -32.32 -0.59
C THR A 812 -40.30 -32.50 -2.05
N GLY A 813 -39.44 -32.15 -3.00
CA GLY A 813 -39.67 -32.30 -4.43
C GLY A 813 -39.74 -33.76 -4.92
N ARG A 814 -39.93 -33.93 -6.23
CA ARG A 814 -40.02 -35.25 -6.87
C ARG A 814 -38.62 -35.79 -7.14
N MET A 815 -38.29 -36.94 -6.56
CA MET A 815 -37.01 -37.62 -6.78
C MET A 815 -37.20 -38.99 -7.44
N THR A 816 -36.40 -39.27 -8.45
CA THR A 816 -36.18 -40.60 -9.02
C THR A 816 -34.71 -40.98 -8.84
N LEU A 817 -34.46 -42.19 -8.33
CA LEU A 817 -33.13 -42.68 -7.99
C LEU A 817 -32.87 -43.95 -8.79
N TRP A 818 -31.73 -44.02 -9.46
CA TRP A 818 -31.27 -45.17 -10.22
C TRP A 818 -29.92 -45.66 -9.71
N ARG A 819 -29.69 -46.96 -9.84
CA ARG A 819 -28.40 -47.62 -9.61
C ARG A 819 -27.89 -48.23 -10.90
N ILE A 820 -26.57 -48.17 -11.11
CA ILE A 820 -25.93 -48.76 -12.28
C ILE A 820 -25.43 -50.16 -11.94
N LYS A 821 -25.75 -51.11 -12.81
CA LYS A 821 -25.36 -52.51 -12.65
C LYS A 821 -25.22 -53.19 -14.02
N HIS A 822 -24.08 -53.83 -14.27
CA HIS A 822 -23.78 -54.54 -15.53
C HIS A 822 -24.13 -53.72 -16.79
N SER A 823 -23.70 -52.46 -16.83
CA SER A 823 -23.95 -51.54 -17.94
C SER A 823 -25.43 -51.17 -18.18
N LYS A 824 -26.33 -51.38 -17.20
CA LYS A 824 -27.74 -50.96 -17.23
C LYS A 824 -28.09 -50.07 -16.04
N ILE A 825 -29.02 -49.15 -16.27
CA ILE A 825 -29.62 -48.29 -15.23
C ILE A 825 -30.84 -49.02 -14.66
N VAL A 826 -30.91 -49.18 -13.34
CA VAL A 826 -32.02 -49.83 -12.64
C VAL A 826 -32.65 -48.85 -11.66
N GLU A 827 -33.95 -48.57 -11.80
CA GLU A 827 -34.67 -47.67 -10.90
C GLU A 827 -34.88 -48.30 -9.52
N ILE A 828 -34.68 -47.49 -8.47
CA ILE A 828 -34.82 -47.89 -7.07
C ILE A 828 -36.20 -47.46 -6.55
N PRO A 829 -36.99 -48.39 -5.98
CA PRO A 829 -38.26 -48.08 -5.33
C PRO A 829 -38.14 -47.04 -4.22
N LYS A 830 -39.18 -46.20 -4.04
CA LYS A 830 -39.18 -45.06 -3.09
C LYS A 830 -38.94 -45.48 -1.64
N GLU A 831 -39.38 -46.67 -1.25
CA GLU A 831 -39.20 -47.20 0.11
C GLU A 831 -37.72 -47.47 0.44
N ARG A 832 -36.88 -47.56 -0.61
CA ARG A 832 -35.45 -47.87 -0.52
C ARG A 832 -34.57 -46.64 -0.74
N HIS A 833 -35.15 -45.47 -0.97
CA HIS A 833 -34.40 -44.22 -1.08
C HIS A 833 -33.69 -43.94 0.25
N GLY A 834 -32.38 -43.75 0.20
CA GLY A 834 -31.54 -43.50 1.36
C GLY A 834 -30.59 -44.65 1.73
N TYR A 835 -30.64 -45.80 1.06
CA TYR A 835 -29.63 -46.86 1.21
C TYR A 835 -28.67 -46.87 0.02
N PHE A 836 -27.38 -46.64 0.30
CA PHE A 836 -26.31 -46.61 -0.69
C PHE A 836 -25.25 -47.64 -0.33
N PHE A 837 -24.49 -48.08 -1.34
CA PHE A 837 -23.45 -49.09 -1.20
C PHE A 837 -22.16 -48.55 -1.80
N SER A 838 -21.05 -48.65 -1.06
CA SER A 838 -19.74 -48.13 -1.46
C SER A 838 -19.21 -48.74 -2.74
N GLY A 839 -19.66 -49.93 -3.13
CA GLY A 839 -19.25 -50.58 -4.38
C GLY A 839 -20.04 -50.19 -5.63
N ASP A 840 -21.06 -49.33 -5.51
CA ASP A 840 -21.99 -49.02 -6.60
C ASP A 840 -22.02 -47.51 -6.93
N CYS A 841 -22.53 -47.20 -8.12
CA CYS A 841 -22.82 -45.82 -8.55
C CYS A 841 -24.33 -45.59 -8.72
N TYR A 842 -24.78 -44.37 -8.39
CA TYR A 842 -26.19 -44.00 -8.37
C TYR A 842 -26.40 -42.67 -9.09
N ILE A 843 -27.54 -42.53 -9.76
CA ILE A 843 -28.00 -41.28 -10.37
C ILE A 843 -29.32 -40.89 -9.72
N ALA A 844 -29.44 -39.64 -9.24
CA ALA A 844 -30.66 -39.08 -8.69
C ALA A 844 -31.09 -37.87 -9.50
N LEU A 845 -32.29 -37.92 -10.08
CA LEU A 845 -32.95 -36.76 -10.69
C LEU A 845 -33.95 -36.19 -9.68
N TYR A 846 -33.73 -34.94 -9.28
CA TYR A 846 -34.59 -34.22 -8.35
C TYR A 846 -35.28 -33.06 -9.06
N SER A 847 -36.59 -32.92 -8.88
CA SER A 847 -37.41 -31.89 -9.52
C SER A 847 -38.16 -31.08 -8.47
N TYR A 848 -38.05 -29.76 -8.53
CA TYR A 848 -38.68 -28.83 -7.59
C TYR A 848 -39.35 -27.66 -8.32
N GLN A 849 -40.41 -27.14 -7.71
CA GLN A 849 -41.22 -26.07 -8.30
C GLN A 849 -40.71 -24.69 -7.84
N THR A 850 -40.48 -23.79 -8.80
CA THR A 850 -40.20 -22.37 -8.52
C THR A 850 -41.37 -21.47 -8.93
N HIS A 851 -41.27 -20.16 -8.70
CA HIS A 851 -42.30 -19.19 -9.08
C HIS A 851 -42.67 -19.20 -10.56
N HIS A 852 -41.71 -19.55 -11.42
CA HIS A 852 -41.84 -19.40 -12.87
C HIS A 852 -41.87 -20.74 -13.59
N ASP A 853 -41.05 -21.70 -13.17
CA ASP A 853 -40.87 -22.98 -13.87
C ASP A 853 -40.60 -24.14 -12.90
N GLU A 854 -40.78 -25.39 -13.37
CA GLU A 854 -40.20 -26.58 -12.73
C GLU A 854 -38.71 -26.65 -13.09
N LYS A 855 -37.85 -26.85 -12.08
CA LYS A 855 -36.40 -26.99 -12.26
C LYS A 855 -35.97 -28.39 -11.84
N HIS A 856 -34.93 -28.90 -12.51
CA HIS A 856 -34.39 -30.24 -12.26
C HIS A 856 -32.90 -30.15 -11.87
N LEU A 857 -32.48 -31.05 -10.98
CA LEU A 857 -31.09 -31.23 -10.55
C LEU A 857 -30.70 -32.68 -10.77
N LEU A 858 -29.55 -32.91 -11.37
CA LEU A 858 -29.03 -34.23 -11.63
C LEU A 858 -27.83 -34.50 -10.72
N TYR A 859 -27.95 -35.49 -9.84
CA TYR A 859 -26.90 -35.92 -8.92
C TYR A 859 -26.35 -37.27 -9.36
N CYS A 860 -25.02 -37.40 -9.36
CA CYS A 860 -24.28 -38.64 -9.57
C CYS A 860 -23.52 -38.94 -8.28
N TRP A 861 -23.85 -40.02 -7.59
CA TRP A 861 -23.14 -40.47 -6.39
C TRP A 861 -22.26 -41.67 -6.74
N ILE A 862 -20.98 -41.58 -6.41
CA ILE A 862 -19.95 -42.58 -6.71
C ILE A 862 -19.43 -43.15 -5.40
N GLY A 863 -19.60 -44.45 -5.20
CA GLY A 863 -19.09 -45.16 -4.03
C GLY A 863 -17.57 -45.28 -4.01
N SER A 864 -16.97 -45.38 -2.81
CA SER A 864 -15.52 -45.44 -2.63
C SER A 864 -14.85 -46.68 -3.23
N ASP A 865 -15.62 -47.76 -3.34
CA ASP A 865 -15.18 -49.10 -3.77
C ASP A 865 -15.71 -49.44 -5.18
N ALA A 866 -16.34 -48.48 -5.87
CA ALA A 866 -16.92 -48.68 -7.20
C ALA A 866 -15.84 -48.88 -8.27
N SER A 867 -16.15 -49.71 -9.26
CA SER A 867 -15.21 -50.00 -10.36
C SER A 867 -15.09 -48.81 -11.34
N GLN A 868 -13.90 -48.60 -11.91
CA GLN A 868 -13.68 -47.50 -12.87
C GLN A 868 -14.58 -47.62 -14.11
N ASP A 869 -14.89 -48.85 -14.53
CA ASP A 869 -15.80 -49.11 -15.65
C ASP A 869 -17.23 -48.63 -15.33
N GLU A 870 -17.74 -48.93 -14.13
CA GLU A 870 -19.06 -48.44 -13.69
C GLU A 870 -19.09 -46.92 -13.55
N ILE A 871 -18.01 -46.29 -13.08
CA ILE A 871 -17.88 -44.83 -13.01
C ILE A 871 -17.97 -44.21 -14.42
N ASN A 872 -17.25 -44.79 -15.39
CA ASN A 872 -17.26 -44.31 -16.78
C ASN A 872 -18.66 -44.46 -17.39
N ILE A 873 -19.31 -45.61 -17.21
CA ILE A 873 -20.69 -45.84 -17.66
C ILE A 873 -21.66 -44.85 -17.02
N THR A 874 -21.51 -44.60 -15.71
CA THR A 874 -22.33 -43.64 -14.97
C THR A 874 -22.21 -42.25 -15.55
N THR A 875 -20.99 -41.83 -15.87
CA THR A 875 -20.72 -40.51 -16.45
C THR A 875 -21.37 -40.38 -17.82
N THR A 876 -21.20 -41.38 -18.70
CA THR A 876 -21.85 -41.39 -20.03
C THR A 876 -23.37 -41.35 -19.91
N LYS A 877 -23.96 -42.13 -19.00
CA LYS A 877 -25.41 -42.15 -18.78
C LYS A 877 -25.94 -40.86 -18.17
N LEU A 878 -25.16 -40.19 -17.34
CA LEU A 878 -25.48 -38.87 -16.81
C LEU A 878 -25.64 -37.84 -17.94
N ASP A 879 -24.69 -37.84 -18.89
CA ASP A 879 -24.71 -36.95 -20.05
C ASP A 879 -25.88 -37.26 -20.99
N GLU A 880 -26.17 -38.54 -21.25
CA GLU A 880 -27.35 -38.96 -22.04
C GLU A 880 -28.67 -38.45 -21.42
N ILE A 881 -28.84 -38.60 -20.10
CA ILE A 881 -30.04 -38.12 -19.39
C ILE A 881 -30.14 -36.58 -19.44
N ASP A 882 -29.03 -35.87 -19.30
CA ASP A 882 -29.02 -34.40 -19.41
C ASP A 882 -29.39 -33.93 -20.83
N GLU A 883 -28.93 -34.63 -21.87
CA GLU A 883 -29.28 -34.34 -23.26
C GLU A 883 -30.76 -34.61 -23.55
N GLU A 884 -31.30 -35.75 -23.09
CA GLU A 884 -32.72 -36.11 -23.25
C GLU A 884 -33.66 -35.10 -22.57
N LEU A 885 -33.26 -34.55 -21.43
CA LEU A 885 -34.03 -33.56 -20.67
C LEU A 885 -33.79 -32.11 -21.14
N GLY A 886 -33.16 -31.93 -22.31
CA GLY A 886 -33.00 -30.62 -22.94
C GLY A 886 -31.90 -29.76 -22.30
N GLN A 887 -30.85 -30.38 -21.78
CA GLN A 887 -29.71 -29.77 -21.10
C GLN A 887 -30.13 -28.94 -19.89
N LEU A 888 -30.39 -29.64 -18.78
CA LEU A 888 -30.88 -29.09 -17.51
C LEU A 888 -29.97 -27.98 -16.96
N GLY A 889 -28.67 -28.08 -17.24
CA GLY A 889 -27.68 -27.07 -16.88
C GLY A 889 -27.21 -27.13 -15.43
N PHE A 890 -27.56 -28.18 -14.69
CA PHE A 890 -27.01 -28.52 -13.38
C PHE A 890 -26.71 -30.02 -13.29
N GLN A 891 -25.45 -30.38 -13.05
CA GLN A 891 -25.03 -31.75 -12.78
C GLN A 891 -24.04 -31.76 -11.61
N ALA A 892 -24.24 -32.62 -10.62
CA ALA A 892 -23.39 -32.71 -9.45
C ALA A 892 -22.78 -34.10 -9.32
N ARG A 893 -21.45 -34.19 -9.35
CA ARG A 893 -20.68 -35.40 -9.11
C ARG A 893 -20.24 -35.44 -7.65
N ILE A 894 -20.80 -36.38 -6.91
CA ILE A 894 -20.61 -36.60 -5.48
C ILE A 894 -19.81 -37.88 -5.30
N ILE A 895 -18.78 -37.82 -4.46
CA ILE A 895 -18.00 -38.98 -4.05
C ILE A 895 -18.38 -39.32 -2.61
N GLU A 896 -18.48 -40.62 -2.30
CA GLU A 896 -18.73 -41.11 -0.94
C GLU A 896 -17.85 -40.37 0.09
N GLY A 897 -18.49 -39.87 1.14
CA GLY A 897 -17.80 -39.12 2.18
C GLY A 897 -18.00 -37.61 2.07
N HIS A 898 -18.24 -37.09 0.86
CA HIS A 898 -18.27 -35.66 0.53
C HIS A 898 -19.65 -35.18 0.05
N GLU A 899 -20.73 -35.76 0.59
CA GLU A 899 -22.10 -35.43 0.19
C GLU A 899 -22.48 -33.98 0.53
N PRO A 900 -22.97 -33.17 -0.44
CA PRO A 900 -23.37 -31.80 -0.18
C PRO A 900 -24.67 -31.73 0.64
N ALA A 901 -24.86 -30.63 1.37
CA ALA A 901 -25.95 -30.48 2.33
C ALA A 901 -27.35 -30.73 1.72
N HIS A 902 -27.60 -30.20 0.51
CA HIS A 902 -28.85 -30.44 -0.21
C HIS A 902 -29.08 -31.92 -0.53
N PHE A 903 -28.04 -32.67 -0.94
CA PHE A 903 -28.18 -34.10 -1.23
C PHE A 903 -28.55 -34.90 0.03
N LEU A 904 -27.95 -34.57 1.17
CA LEU A 904 -28.31 -35.17 2.47
C LEU A 904 -29.76 -34.85 2.86
N GLN A 905 -30.20 -33.62 2.59
CA GLN A 905 -31.56 -33.16 2.87
C GLN A 905 -32.63 -33.96 2.11
N LEU A 906 -32.33 -34.44 0.89
CA LEU A 906 -33.25 -35.29 0.10
C LEU A 906 -33.70 -36.55 0.86
N PHE A 907 -32.85 -37.07 1.74
CA PHE A 907 -33.10 -38.26 2.54
C PHE A 907 -33.53 -37.95 3.98
N LYS A 908 -33.75 -36.67 4.31
CA LYS A 908 -34.24 -36.18 5.61
C LYS A 908 -33.42 -36.73 6.79
N GLY A 909 -32.10 -36.76 6.64
CA GLY A 909 -31.16 -37.27 7.64
C GLY A 909 -31.17 -38.79 7.83
N LYS A 910 -31.61 -39.56 6.82
CA LYS A 910 -31.65 -41.04 6.85
C LYS A 910 -30.72 -41.71 5.83
N LEU A 911 -29.81 -40.95 5.22
CA LEU A 911 -28.83 -41.50 4.29
C LEU A 911 -27.90 -42.50 5.00
N THR A 912 -27.94 -43.76 4.60
CA THR A 912 -27.14 -44.87 5.15
C THR A 912 -26.27 -45.47 4.05
N ILE A 913 -24.97 -45.53 4.30
CA ILE A 913 -23.95 -46.02 3.35
C ILE A 913 -23.38 -47.34 3.90
N PHE A 914 -23.58 -48.43 3.16
CA PHE A 914 -23.05 -49.76 3.48
C PHE A 914 -21.77 -50.05 2.68
N LYS A 915 -20.87 -50.84 3.25
CA LYS A 915 -19.62 -51.25 2.59
C LYS A 915 -19.86 -52.45 1.65
N GLY A 916 -19.11 -52.50 0.55
CA GLY A 916 -19.24 -53.51 -0.51
C GLY A 916 -20.35 -53.22 -1.52
N ASN A 917 -20.70 -54.21 -2.34
CA ASN A 917 -21.68 -54.07 -3.42
C ASN A 917 -23.08 -54.46 -2.93
N GLY A 918 -24.10 -53.71 -3.36
CA GLY A 918 -25.49 -54.04 -3.06
C GLY A 918 -25.90 -55.36 -3.69
N THR A 919 -26.52 -56.25 -2.91
CA THR A 919 -27.18 -57.45 -3.44
C THR A 919 -28.68 -57.17 -3.53
N ASP A 920 -29.24 -57.33 -4.74
CA ASP A 920 -30.56 -56.77 -5.06
C ASP A 920 -31.71 -57.49 -4.32
N PHE A 921 -31.52 -58.77 -3.94
CA PHE A 921 -32.56 -59.62 -3.37
C PHE A 921 -32.05 -60.69 -2.37
N ASP A 922 -32.82 -60.93 -1.30
CA ASP A 922 -32.80 -62.16 -0.51
C ASP A 922 -33.21 -63.38 -1.36
N GLU A 923 -33.02 -64.61 -0.86
CA GLU A 923 -33.40 -65.88 -1.53
C GLU A 923 -34.87 -65.96 -2.00
N THR A 924 -35.72 -65.05 -1.51
CA THR A 924 -37.16 -64.93 -1.84
C THR A 924 -37.47 -63.93 -2.95
N GLY A 925 -36.48 -63.20 -3.49
CA GLY A 925 -36.67 -62.28 -4.62
C GLY A 925 -37.44 -60.98 -4.32
N LYS A 926 -37.79 -60.70 -3.04
CA LYS A 926 -38.68 -59.58 -2.67
C LYS A 926 -38.00 -58.43 -1.93
N ASN A 927 -37.01 -58.71 -1.08
CA ASN A 927 -36.38 -57.71 -0.20
C ASN A 927 -34.88 -57.58 -0.45
N LEU A 928 -34.33 -56.38 -0.25
CA LEU A 928 -32.88 -56.14 -0.28
C LEU A 928 -32.22 -56.83 0.93
N LYS A 929 -31.10 -57.53 0.69
CA LYS A 929 -30.32 -58.17 1.77
C LYS A 929 -29.53 -57.11 2.55
N ILE A 930 -30.21 -56.38 3.42
CA ILE A 930 -29.53 -55.50 4.39
C ILE A 930 -28.69 -56.40 5.30
N PRO A 931 -27.41 -56.08 5.56
CA PRO A 931 -26.59 -56.91 6.43
C PRO A 931 -27.31 -57.15 7.78
N HIS A 932 -27.46 -58.41 8.19
CA HIS A 932 -28.10 -58.74 9.46
C HIS A 932 -27.29 -58.27 10.67
N GLN A 933 -26.02 -57.92 10.47
CA GLN A 933 -25.12 -57.40 11.49
C GLN A 933 -24.30 -56.26 10.89
N TYR A 934 -24.35 -55.08 11.52
CA TYR A 934 -23.54 -53.94 11.14
C TYR A 934 -23.40 -52.95 12.30
N LEU A 935 -22.34 -52.15 12.25
CA LEU A 935 -22.15 -50.98 13.08
C LEU A 935 -22.13 -49.75 12.17
N LEU A 936 -23.00 -48.79 12.43
CA LEU A 936 -23.03 -47.51 11.74
C LEU A 936 -22.44 -46.43 12.63
N ARG A 937 -21.57 -45.60 12.06
CA ARG A 937 -21.17 -44.33 12.65
C ARG A 937 -22.08 -43.23 12.11
N VAL A 938 -22.72 -42.49 13.00
CA VAL A 938 -23.63 -41.39 12.66
C VAL A 938 -22.89 -40.07 12.75
N TYR A 939 -22.95 -39.31 11.66
CA TYR A 939 -22.41 -37.95 11.53
C TYR A 939 -23.54 -36.92 11.47
N GLY A 940 -23.20 -35.66 11.72
CA GLY A 940 -24.12 -34.52 11.59
C GLY A 940 -25.08 -34.32 12.77
N SER A 941 -25.61 -33.12 12.90
CA SER A 941 -26.59 -32.71 13.92
C SER A 941 -27.92 -32.24 13.33
N THR A 942 -27.99 -32.04 12.02
CA THR A 942 -29.18 -31.56 11.30
C THR A 942 -29.53 -32.51 10.16
N THR A 943 -30.75 -32.44 9.62
CA THR A 943 -31.20 -33.29 8.51
C THR A 943 -30.37 -33.15 7.23
N TYR A 944 -29.74 -31.98 7.03
CA TYR A 944 -28.88 -31.66 5.89
C TYR A 944 -27.37 -31.80 6.19
N SER A 945 -26.99 -32.28 7.38
CA SER A 945 -25.61 -32.66 7.70
C SER A 945 -25.49 -34.13 8.11
N ALA A 946 -26.62 -34.81 8.31
CA ALA A 946 -26.70 -36.15 8.86
C ALA A 946 -26.53 -37.26 7.82
N LYS A 947 -25.65 -38.22 8.12
CA LYS A 947 -25.48 -39.48 7.40
C LYS A 947 -24.98 -40.56 8.34
N ALA A 948 -25.16 -41.82 7.94
CA ALA A 948 -24.65 -42.97 8.66
C ALA A 948 -23.77 -43.84 7.75
N GLU A 949 -22.54 -44.12 8.17
CA GLU A 949 -21.59 -44.94 7.40
C GLU A 949 -21.28 -46.24 8.14
N GLN A 950 -21.26 -47.35 7.40
CA GLN A 950 -20.88 -48.65 7.95
C GLN A 950 -19.38 -48.68 8.28
N VAL A 951 -19.07 -48.98 9.54
CA VAL A 951 -17.71 -49.20 10.04
C VAL A 951 -17.50 -50.67 10.41
N LYS A 952 -16.25 -51.04 10.71
CA LYS A 952 -15.92 -52.40 11.18
C LYS A 952 -16.70 -52.70 12.47
N LEU A 953 -17.16 -53.94 12.60
CA LEU A 953 -17.95 -54.41 13.75
C LEU A 953 -17.02 -54.72 14.95
N GLU A 954 -16.31 -53.71 15.43
CA GLU A 954 -15.31 -53.82 16.49
C GLU A 954 -15.44 -52.65 17.47
N SER A 955 -15.11 -52.84 18.76
CA SER A 955 -15.16 -51.77 19.75
C SER A 955 -14.10 -50.68 19.54
N SER A 956 -13.02 -50.98 18.81
CA SER A 956 -11.98 -50.03 18.37
C SER A 956 -12.51 -48.93 17.44
N SER A 957 -13.66 -49.16 16.79
CA SER A 957 -14.28 -48.24 15.84
C SER A 957 -15.13 -47.15 16.51
N LEU A 958 -15.35 -47.23 17.84
CA LEU A 958 -16.11 -46.22 18.59
C LEU A 958 -15.32 -44.90 18.72
N ASP A 959 -16.04 -43.81 18.97
CA ASP A 959 -15.46 -42.47 19.13
C ASP A 959 -16.35 -41.66 20.07
N SER A 960 -15.78 -41.14 21.17
CA SER A 960 -16.52 -40.40 22.18
C SER A 960 -17.18 -39.12 21.66
N ASN A 961 -16.81 -38.63 20.47
CA ASN A 961 -17.41 -37.46 19.83
C ASN A 961 -18.63 -37.81 18.95
N CYS A 962 -18.91 -39.10 18.71
CA CYS A 962 -19.95 -39.54 17.76
C CYS A 962 -21.03 -40.40 18.43
N CYS A 963 -22.10 -40.66 17.67
CA CYS A 963 -23.10 -41.65 18.01
C CYS A 963 -23.00 -42.83 17.03
N PHE A 964 -23.29 -44.03 17.52
CA PHE A 964 -23.21 -45.25 16.73
C PHE A 964 -24.50 -46.04 16.83
N VAL A 965 -24.89 -46.70 15.73
CA VAL A 965 -26.05 -47.59 15.67
C VAL A 965 -25.56 -48.99 15.35
N LEU A 966 -25.66 -49.88 16.33
CA LEU A 966 -25.31 -51.30 16.20
C LEU A 966 -26.59 -52.10 15.95
N ARG A 967 -26.62 -52.84 14.84
CA ARG A 967 -27.67 -53.82 14.56
C ARG A 967 -27.09 -55.21 14.62
N ARG A 968 -27.75 -56.12 15.36
CA ARG A 968 -27.45 -57.56 15.33
C ARG A 968 -28.76 -58.34 15.35
N GLY A 969 -29.16 -58.88 14.20
CA GLY A 969 -30.45 -59.52 13.98
C GLY A 969 -31.61 -58.52 14.02
N LYS A 970 -32.51 -58.69 15.01
CA LYS A 970 -33.66 -57.80 15.25
C LYS A 970 -33.42 -56.74 16.34
N LYS A 971 -32.29 -56.79 17.04
CA LYS A 971 -31.96 -55.83 18.11
C LYS A 971 -31.14 -54.65 17.56
N TYR A 972 -31.50 -53.45 17.97
CA TYR A 972 -30.78 -52.21 17.69
C TYR A 972 -30.25 -51.61 18.99
N PHE A 973 -29.01 -51.14 18.98
CA PHE A 973 -28.41 -50.38 20.05
C PHE A 973 -27.97 -49.01 19.51
N VAL A 974 -28.27 -47.96 20.25
CA VAL A 974 -27.77 -46.60 19.98
C VAL A 974 -26.75 -46.28 21.05
N TRP A 975 -25.47 -46.26 20.68
CA TRP A 975 -24.39 -45.86 21.57
C TRP A 975 -24.09 -44.38 21.41
N CYS A 976 -24.06 -43.63 22.51
CA CYS A 976 -23.81 -42.19 22.51
C CYS A 976 -22.50 -41.88 23.23
N GLY A 977 -21.54 -41.35 22.49
CA GLY A 977 -20.28 -40.85 23.05
C GLY A 977 -20.51 -39.71 24.05
N ASN A 978 -19.61 -39.58 25.02
CA ASN A 978 -19.68 -38.62 26.12
C ASN A 978 -19.67 -37.17 25.62
N TYR A 979 -18.96 -36.89 24.53
CA TYR A 979 -18.88 -35.57 23.90
C TYR A 979 -19.88 -35.37 22.75
N SER A 980 -20.77 -36.35 22.49
CA SER A 980 -21.84 -36.19 21.51
C SER A 980 -22.90 -35.16 21.96
N THR A 981 -23.34 -34.32 21.04
CA THR A 981 -24.38 -33.29 21.26
C THR A 981 -25.78 -33.90 21.33
N GLY A 982 -26.74 -33.21 21.95
CA GLY A 982 -28.14 -33.67 22.02
C GLY A 982 -28.75 -33.93 20.64
N ASP A 983 -28.50 -33.03 19.70
CA ASP A 983 -29.01 -33.14 18.32
C ASP A 983 -28.45 -34.36 17.58
N GLN A 984 -27.14 -34.64 17.72
CA GLN A 984 -26.52 -35.86 17.16
C GLN A 984 -27.17 -37.13 17.70
N ARG A 985 -27.54 -37.15 19.00
CA ARG A 985 -28.21 -38.29 19.62
C ARG A 985 -29.62 -38.48 19.04
N GLU A 986 -30.37 -37.41 18.82
CA GLU A 986 -31.70 -37.50 18.18
C GLU A 986 -31.62 -38.00 16.74
N ILE A 987 -30.65 -37.53 15.97
CA ILE A 987 -30.39 -38.05 14.61
C ILE A 987 -30.06 -39.55 14.66
N ALA A 988 -29.18 -39.99 15.57
CA ALA A 988 -28.81 -41.40 15.69
C ALA A 988 -29.99 -42.31 16.04
N LYS A 989 -30.93 -41.84 16.88
CA LYS A 989 -32.19 -42.56 17.15
C LYS A 989 -33.02 -42.72 15.87
N GLY A 990 -33.04 -41.70 15.00
CA GLY A 990 -33.71 -41.74 13.71
C GLY A 990 -33.26 -42.89 12.80
N PHE A 991 -31.98 -43.28 12.86
CA PHE A 991 -31.41 -44.41 12.12
C PHE A 991 -31.74 -45.79 12.72
N ALA A 992 -32.00 -45.87 14.03
CA ALA A 992 -32.30 -47.12 14.72
C ALA A 992 -33.79 -47.54 14.64
N GLY A 993 -34.68 -46.60 14.31
CA GLY A 993 -36.13 -46.85 14.26
C GLY A 993 -36.82 -46.68 15.61
N LYS A 994 -37.93 -47.40 15.85
CA LYS A 994 -38.75 -47.26 17.07
C LYS A 994 -38.28 -48.14 18.25
N ASP A 995 -37.65 -49.28 17.97
CA ASP A 995 -37.27 -50.28 18.98
C ASP A 995 -35.73 -50.40 19.08
N PHE A 996 -35.12 -49.68 20.03
CA PHE A 996 -33.67 -49.71 20.27
C PHE A 996 -33.32 -49.58 21.76
N GLU A 997 -32.16 -50.11 22.16
CA GLU A 997 -31.57 -49.91 23.50
C GLU A 997 -30.57 -48.75 23.45
N LEU A 998 -30.76 -47.74 24.30
CA LEU A 998 -29.87 -46.59 24.41
C LEU A 998 -28.73 -46.89 25.38
N THR A 999 -27.50 -46.77 24.91
CA THR A 999 -26.29 -47.01 25.69
C THR A 999 -25.45 -45.74 25.74
N LEU A 1000 -25.13 -45.25 26.93
CA LEU A 1000 -24.23 -44.10 27.09
C LEU A 1000 -22.80 -44.58 27.30
N GLU A 1001 -21.83 -43.84 26.78
CA GLU A 1001 -20.41 -44.10 27.01
C GLU A 1001 -20.09 -44.21 28.52
N GLY A 1002 -19.39 -45.28 28.91
CA GLY A 1002 -19.07 -45.60 30.30
C GLY A 1002 -20.17 -46.32 31.08
N LYS A 1003 -21.37 -46.51 30.49
CA LYS A 1003 -22.48 -47.27 31.08
C LYS A 1003 -22.86 -48.51 30.25
N GLU A 1004 -21.94 -49.01 29.44
CA GLU A 1004 -22.17 -50.16 28.57
C GLU A 1004 -22.18 -51.49 29.35
N LYS A 1005 -23.17 -52.34 29.08
CA LYS A 1005 -23.22 -53.71 29.60
C LYS A 1005 -22.17 -54.59 28.92
N GLU A 1006 -21.73 -55.66 29.57
CA GLU A 1006 -20.78 -56.62 28.95
C GLU A 1006 -21.35 -57.26 27.68
N ASP A 1007 -22.66 -57.50 27.62
CA ASP A 1007 -23.35 -57.97 26.43
C ASP A 1007 -23.10 -57.08 25.20
N PHE A 1008 -23.04 -55.76 25.37
CA PHE A 1008 -22.77 -54.83 24.27
C PHE A 1008 -21.37 -55.04 23.70
N PHE A 1009 -20.36 -55.23 24.55
CA PHE A 1009 -18.98 -55.49 24.10
C PHE A 1009 -18.81 -56.90 23.54
N ASN A 1010 -19.51 -57.90 24.09
CA ASN A 1010 -19.57 -59.24 23.51
C ASN A 1010 -20.13 -59.20 22.08
N LEU A 1011 -21.05 -58.26 21.79
CA LEU A 1011 -21.58 -58.06 20.44
C LEU A 1011 -20.56 -57.44 19.47
N LEU A 1012 -19.55 -56.72 19.97
CA LEU A 1012 -18.49 -56.01 19.23
C LEU A 1012 -17.13 -56.74 19.23
N GLY A 1013 -17.09 -58.01 19.64
CA GLY A 1013 -15.86 -58.80 19.64
C GLY A 1013 -14.93 -58.55 20.84
N GLY A 1014 -15.42 -57.93 21.92
CA GLY A 1014 -14.67 -57.63 23.14
C GLY A 1014 -14.40 -56.14 23.34
N ARG A 1015 -13.72 -55.79 24.45
CA ARG A 1015 -13.33 -54.40 24.77
C ARG A 1015 -11.94 -54.09 24.19
N MET A 1016 -11.88 -53.09 23.31
CA MET A 1016 -10.66 -52.53 22.75
C MET A 1016 -10.60 -51.03 23.06
N SER A 1017 -9.40 -50.44 22.96
CA SER A 1017 -9.23 -49.00 23.10
C SER A 1017 -9.74 -48.26 21.86
N TYR A 1018 -10.38 -47.11 22.10
CA TYR A 1018 -10.93 -46.24 21.06
C TYR A 1018 -10.68 -44.76 21.39
N SER A 1019 -11.01 -43.85 20.47
CA SER A 1019 -10.71 -42.42 20.62
C SER A 1019 -11.62 -41.75 21.66
N THR A 1020 -11.02 -41.21 22.73
CA THR A 1020 -11.72 -40.50 23.82
C THR A 1020 -11.35 -39.01 23.94
N ARG A 1021 -10.64 -38.48 22.95
CA ARG A 1021 -10.24 -37.06 22.93
C ARG A 1021 -11.40 -36.19 22.47
N MET A 1022 -11.77 -35.17 23.25
CA MET A 1022 -12.76 -34.18 22.81
C MET A 1022 -12.23 -33.39 21.61
N VAL A 1023 -12.99 -33.39 20.52
CA VAL A 1023 -12.72 -32.59 19.31
C VAL A 1023 -13.74 -31.45 19.25
N ARG A 1024 -13.27 -30.20 19.30
CA ARG A 1024 -14.11 -29.01 19.09
C ARG A 1024 -14.15 -28.66 17.60
N ASN A 1025 -15.31 -28.79 16.96
CA ASN A 1025 -15.56 -28.41 15.56
C ASN A 1025 -15.79 -26.91 15.39
N ASP A 1026 -14.92 -26.08 15.96
CA ASP A 1026 -14.90 -24.63 15.74
C ASP A 1026 -13.92 -24.34 14.59
N GLN A 1027 -14.31 -24.65 13.36
CA GLN A 1027 -13.58 -24.27 12.15
C GLN A 1027 -14.30 -23.11 11.47
N ASP A 1028 -13.59 -22.00 11.26
CA ASP A 1028 -14.08 -20.90 10.43
C ASP A 1028 -14.12 -21.37 8.97
N LYS A 1029 -15.30 -21.30 8.32
CA LYS A 1029 -15.42 -21.59 6.89
C LYS A 1029 -14.57 -20.63 6.08
N LYS A 1030 -13.81 -21.14 5.11
CA LYS A 1030 -13.06 -20.29 4.17
C LYS A 1030 -14.01 -19.55 3.22
N PRO A 1031 -13.68 -18.32 2.82
CA PRO A 1031 -14.48 -17.61 1.84
C PRO A 1031 -14.39 -18.26 0.46
N ALA A 1032 -15.46 -18.11 -0.32
CA ALA A 1032 -15.50 -18.61 -1.70
C ALA A 1032 -14.52 -17.87 -2.61
N ARG A 1033 -13.93 -18.57 -3.58
CA ARG A 1033 -12.92 -18.04 -4.52
C ARG A 1033 -13.30 -18.36 -5.95
N LEU A 1034 -13.29 -17.35 -6.81
CA LEU A 1034 -13.57 -17.50 -8.23
C LEU A 1034 -12.26 -17.56 -9.01
N PHE A 1035 -12.18 -18.46 -9.98
CA PHE A 1035 -11.08 -18.61 -10.91
C PHE A 1035 -11.63 -18.68 -12.32
N PHE A 1036 -10.83 -18.27 -13.30
CA PHE A 1036 -11.10 -18.57 -14.70
C PHE A 1036 -10.04 -19.54 -15.23
N CYS A 1037 -10.46 -20.41 -16.12
CA CYS A 1037 -9.60 -21.38 -16.79
C CYS A 1037 -9.05 -20.78 -18.08
N THR A 1038 -7.74 -20.92 -18.33
CA THR A 1038 -7.17 -20.58 -19.64
C THR A 1038 -6.98 -21.84 -20.48
N PRO A 1039 -7.47 -21.87 -21.74
CA PRO A 1039 -7.16 -22.96 -22.66
C PRO A 1039 -5.70 -22.83 -23.09
N SER A 1040 -4.81 -23.56 -22.42
CA SER A 1040 -3.41 -23.67 -22.81
C SER A 1040 -2.91 -25.08 -22.50
N GLN A 1041 -1.82 -25.50 -23.13
CA GLN A 1041 -1.23 -26.84 -22.92
C GLN A 1041 -0.91 -27.16 -21.44
N THR A 1042 -0.85 -26.14 -20.56
CA THR A 1042 -0.59 -26.28 -19.13
C THR A 1042 -1.83 -26.15 -18.24
N ASN A 1043 -3.04 -25.90 -18.78
CA ASN A 1043 -4.31 -25.75 -18.06
C ASN A 1043 -4.17 -24.91 -16.77
N THR A 1044 -3.64 -23.69 -16.90
CA THR A 1044 -3.48 -22.82 -15.73
C THR A 1044 -4.80 -22.11 -15.39
N VAL A 1045 -5.07 -22.04 -14.09
CA VAL A 1045 -6.20 -21.33 -13.49
C VAL A 1045 -5.70 -20.08 -12.78
N GLN A 1046 -6.48 -19.02 -12.86
CA GLN A 1046 -6.13 -17.75 -12.24
C GLN A 1046 -7.31 -17.19 -11.44
N GLU A 1047 -6.99 -16.68 -10.26
CA GLU A 1047 -7.97 -16.17 -9.31
C GLU A 1047 -8.51 -14.80 -9.72
N ILE A 1048 -9.79 -14.58 -9.41
CA ILE A 1048 -10.49 -13.31 -9.51
C ILE A 1048 -10.85 -12.85 -8.10
N PRO A 1049 -10.06 -11.96 -7.48
CA PRO A 1049 -10.37 -11.45 -6.16
C PRO A 1049 -11.60 -10.54 -6.21
N PHE A 1050 -12.41 -10.57 -5.15
CA PHE A 1050 -13.62 -9.74 -4.99
C PHE A 1050 -14.57 -9.79 -6.21
N PHE A 1051 -14.83 -11.00 -6.68
CA PHE A 1051 -15.61 -11.26 -7.88
C PHE A 1051 -17.05 -10.74 -7.78
N GLN A 1052 -17.60 -10.38 -8.94
CA GLN A 1052 -18.97 -9.95 -9.16
C GLN A 1052 -19.56 -10.73 -10.34
N GLN A 1053 -20.88 -10.71 -10.51
CA GLN A 1053 -21.54 -11.42 -11.62
C GLN A 1053 -21.01 -10.97 -13.00
N LYS A 1054 -20.60 -9.71 -13.16
CA LYS A 1054 -20.04 -9.17 -14.41
C LYS A 1054 -18.73 -9.84 -14.84
N ASP A 1055 -18.04 -10.49 -13.91
CA ASP A 1055 -16.78 -11.20 -14.16
C ASP A 1055 -17.03 -12.60 -14.75
N LEU A 1056 -18.29 -13.09 -14.74
CA LEU A 1056 -18.72 -14.30 -15.44
C LEU A 1056 -18.96 -14.00 -16.93
N LEU A 1057 -17.90 -14.11 -17.73
CA LEU A 1057 -17.94 -13.89 -19.17
C LEU A 1057 -18.58 -15.09 -19.89
N PRO A 1058 -19.63 -14.89 -20.73
CA PRO A 1058 -20.27 -15.95 -21.51
C PRO A 1058 -19.33 -16.79 -22.39
N GLU A 1059 -18.19 -16.26 -22.78
CA GLU A 1059 -17.18 -16.92 -23.61
C GLU A 1059 -16.24 -17.83 -22.81
N ASN A 1060 -16.28 -17.81 -21.47
CA ASN A 1060 -15.28 -18.48 -20.63
C ASN A 1060 -15.88 -19.62 -19.78
N VAL A 1061 -14.99 -20.49 -19.28
CA VAL A 1061 -15.29 -21.48 -18.22
C VAL A 1061 -14.65 -21.01 -16.91
N MET A 1062 -15.44 -21.00 -15.84
CA MET A 1062 -15.06 -20.46 -14.53
C MET A 1062 -15.15 -21.54 -13.46
N LEU A 1063 -14.27 -21.48 -12.45
CA LEU A 1063 -14.31 -22.35 -11.27
C LEU A 1063 -14.64 -21.51 -10.05
N LEU A 1064 -15.66 -21.88 -9.28
CA LEU A 1064 -15.98 -21.26 -7.99
C LEU A 1064 -15.78 -22.31 -6.89
N ASP A 1065 -14.77 -22.08 -6.07
CA ASP A 1065 -14.37 -22.96 -4.98
C ASP A 1065 -14.95 -22.46 -3.66
N THR A 1066 -15.70 -23.34 -2.98
CA THR A 1066 -16.43 -23.03 -1.74
C THR A 1066 -15.94 -23.88 -0.56
N GLU A 1067 -14.70 -24.39 -0.63
CA GLU A 1067 -14.07 -25.33 0.32
C GLU A 1067 -14.62 -26.76 0.23
N ASP A 1068 -15.92 -26.93 0.44
CA ASP A 1068 -16.58 -28.25 0.44
C ASP A 1068 -17.02 -28.69 -0.96
N THR A 1069 -17.23 -27.72 -1.87
CA THR A 1069 -17.76 -27.96 -3.21
C THR A 1069 -17.07 -27.05 -4.24
N LEU A 1070 -16.74 -27.61 -5.40
CA LEU A 1070 -16.23 -26.86 -6.54
C LEU A 1070 -17.27 -26.78 -7.65
N TYR A 1071 -17.66 -25.56 -7.98
CA TYR A 1071 -18.55 -25.29 -9.08
C TYR A 1071 -17.76 -25.02 -10.36
N ILE A 1072 -18.14 -25.65 -11.47
CA ILE A 1072 -17.66 -25.39 -12.82
C ILE A 1072 -18.78 -24.68 -13.57
N TRP A 1073 -18.65 -23.38 -13.77
CA TRP A 1073 -19.60 -22.58 -14.52
C TRP A 1073 -19.18 -22.51 -15.99
N ILE A 1074 -20.09 -22.90 -16.90
CA ILE A 1074 -19.87 -22.97 -18.34
C ILE A 1074 -20.65 -21.86 -19.03
N GLY A 1075 -19.91 -20.94 -19.65
CA GLY A 1075 -20.47 -19.87 -20.46
C GLY A 1075 -21.14 -20.38 -21.75
N LYS A 1076 -22.21 -19.72 -22.18
CA LYS A 1076 -23.00 -20.12 -23.36
C LYS A 1076 -22.23 -20.00 -24.69
N LEU A 1077 -21.22 -19.13 -24.74
CA LEU A 1077 -20.38 -18.86 -25.91
C LEU A 1077 -18.99 -19.48 -25.79
N SER A 1078 -18.73 -20.29 -24.76
CA SER A 1078 -17.40 -20.88 -24.57
C SER A 1078 -17.08 -21.92 -25.63
N SER A 1079 -15.79 -22.12 -25.90
CA SER A 1079 -15.37 -23.09 -26.90
C SER A 1079 -15.65 -24.52 -26.45
N ARG A 1080 -15.88 -25.44 -27.42
CA ARG A 1080 -16.06 -26.87 -27.11
C ARG A 1080 -14.83 -27.49 -26.45
N GLU A 1081 -13.65 -27.00 -26.80
CA GLU A 1081 -12.40 -27.46 -26.20
C GLU A 1081 -12.29 -27.08 -24.72
N GLU A 1082 -12.58 -25.83 -24.36
CA GLU A 1082 -12.58 -25.39 -22.95
C GLU A 1082 -13.60 -26.15 -22.10
N GLN A 1083 -14.79 -26.42 -22.66
CA GLN A 1083 -15.81 -27.22 -21.98
C GLN A 1083 -15.29 -28.63 -21.69
N ARG A 1084 -14.65 -29.28 -22.67
CA ARG A 1084 -14.10 -30.63 -22.53
C ARG A 1084 -12.92 -30.69 -21.54
N LEU A 1085 -12.06 -29.67 -21.53
CA LEU A 1085 -10.88 -29.60 -20.66
C LEU A 1085 -11.19 -29.07 -19.24
N SER A 1086 -12.40 -28.58 -19.01
CA SER A 1086 -12.80 -27.95 -17.73
C SER A 1086 -12.59 -28.84 -16.50
N ILE A 1087 -12.92 -30.13 -16.58
CA ILE A 1087 -12.74 -31.10 -15.49
C ILE A 1087 -11.25 -31.32 -15.20
N GLN A 1088 -10.43 -31.44 -16.25
CA GLN A 1088 -8.99 -31.61 -16.08
C GLN A 1088 -8.35 -30.35 -15.47
N ALA A 1089 -8.81 -29.16 -15.86
CA ALA A 1089 -8.39 -27.91 -15.25
C ALA A 1089 -8.78 -27.83 -13.76
N ALA A 1090 -9.99 -28.27 -13.41
CA ALA A 1090 -10.45 -28.36 -12.01
C ALA A 1090 -9.60 -29.33 -11.17
N LEU A 1091 -9.26 -30.51 -11.71
CA LEU A 1091 -8.39 -31.47 -11.02
C LEU A 1091 -6.96 -30.95 -10.87
N ASN A 1092 -6.42 -30.33 -11.93
CA ASN A 1092 -5.11 -29.68 -11.87
C ASN A 1092 -5.08 -28.54 -10.85
N TYR A 1093 -6.17 -27.78 -10.71
CA TYR A 1093 -6.30 -26.74 -9.69
C TYR A 1093 -6.14 -27.33 -8.28
N LEU A 1094 -6.89 -28.39 -7.96
CA LEU A 1094 -6.88 -29.04 -6.64
C LEU A 1094 -5.52 -29.65 -6.30
N GLN A 1095 -4.92 -30.34 -7.26
CA GLN A 1095 -3.61 -30.97 -7.09
C GLN A 1095 -2.52 -29.93 -6.80
N ASN A 1096 -2.66 -28.74 -7.39
CA ASN A 1096 -1.70 -27.65 -7.25
C ASN A 1096 -2.05 -26.69 -6.10
N ASP A 1097 -3.14 -26.90 -5.36
CA ASP A 1097 -3.53 -26.03 -4.26
C ASP A 1097 -2.54 -26.18 -3.08
N PRO A 1098 -1.98 -25.08 -2.56
CA PRO A 1098 -0.98 -25.11 -1.49
C PRO A 1098 -1.49 -25.68 -0.16
N SER A 1099 -2.80 -25.68 0.07
CA SER A 1099 -3.41 -26.22 1.29
C SER A 1099 -3.59 -27.74 1.28
N SER A 1100 -3.20 -28.42 0.19
CA SER A 1100 -3.38 -29.87 -0.03
C SER A 1100 -4.85 -30.27 0.12
N ARG A 1101 -5.66 -29.81 -0.84
CA ARG A 1101 -7.10 -30.04 -0.89
C ARG A 1101 -7.43 -31.51 -1.13
N ASP A 1102 -8.59 -31.94 -0.64
CA ASP A 1102 -9.10 -33.27 -0.95
C ASP A 1102 -9.49 -33.34 -2.43
N MET A 1103 -8.99 -34.37 -3.12
CA MET A 1103 -9.30 -34.61 -4.53
C MET A 1103 -10.71 -35.18 -4.72
N ASN A 1104 -11.32 -35.69 -3.64
CA ASN A 1104 -12.64 -36.33 -3.64
C ASN A 1104 -13.79 -35.37 -3.30
N MET A 1105 -13.53 -34.05 -3.26
CA MET A 1105 -14.60 -33.07 -3.04
C MET A 1105 -15.66 -33.12 -4.14
N THR A 1106 -16.87 -32.65 -3.83
CA THR A 1106 -17.98 -32.63 -4.79
C THR A 1106 -17.75 -31.59 -5.89
N VAL A 1107 -17.95 -32.00 -7.15
CA VAL A 1107 -17.81 -31.14 -8.33
C VAL A 1107 -19.19 -30.92 -8.98
N ILE A 1108 -19.59 -29.67 -9.16
CA ILE A 1108 -20.90 -29.29 -9.71
C ILE A 1108 -20.74 -28.51 -11.00
N HIS A 1109 -21.23 -29.05 -12.11
CA HIS A 1109 -21.32 -28.38 -13.39
C HIS A 1109 -22.58 -27.53 -13.47
N ILE A 1110 -22.43 -26.27 -13.88
CA ILE A 1110 -23.52 -25.31 -14.06
C ILE A 1110 -23.38 -24.65 -15.43
N LYS A 1111 -24.48 -24.57 -16.19
CA LYS A 1111 -24.55 -23.82 -17.45
C LYS A 1111 -25.11 -22.41 -17.23
N GLN A 1112 -24.62 -21.44 -17.99
CA GLN A 1112 -25.08 -20.05 -17.95
C GLN A 1112 -26.62 -19.94 -18.11
N GLY A 1113 -27.25 -19.20 -17.22
CA GLY A 1113 -28.70 -18.96 -17.19
C GLY A 1113 -29.52 -20.04 -16.47
N LYS A 1114 -28.87 -21.12 -16.01
CA LYS A 1114 -29.49 -22.21 -15.24
C LYS A 1114 -28.86 -22.32 -13.83
N GLU A 1115 -28.29 -21.23 -13.32
CA GLU A 1115 -27.61 -21.23 -12.03
C GLU A 1115 -28.59 -21.42 -10.84
N PRO A 1116 -28.29 -22.30 -9.87
CA PRO A 1116 -29.10 -22.49 -8.68
C PRO A 1116 -28.91 -21.35 -7.65
N PRO A 1117 -29.86 -21.15 -6.71
CA PRO A 1117 -29.72 -20.16 -5.64
C PRO A 1117 -28.46 -20.33 -4.79
N THR A 1118 -28.03 -21.58 -4.56
CA THR A 1118 -26.80 -21.94 -3.82
C THR A 1118 -25.52 -21.42 -4.48
N PHE A 1119 -25.52 -21.21 -5.79
CA PHE A 1119 -24.42 -20.60 -6.54
C PHE A 1119 -24.56 -19.07 -6.58
N LYS A 1120 -25.76 -18.57 -6.92
CA LYS A 1120 -26.02 -17.13 -7.06
C LYS A 1120 -25.74 -16.35 -5.78
N GLY A 1121 -25.97 -16.96 -4.62
CA GLY A 1121 -25.75 -16.33 -3.31
C GLY A 1121 -24.32 -15.96 -2.98
N PHE A 1122 -23.33 -16.52 -3.68
CA PHE A 1122 -21.92 -16.11 -3.52
C PHE A 1122 -21.59 -14.78 -4.19
N PHE A 1123 -22.43 -14.32 -5.12
CA PHE A 1123 -22.21 -13.08 -5.86
C PHE A 1123 -22.99 -11.93 -5.23
N PRO A 1124 -22.33 -10.81 -4.89
CA PRO A 1124 -23.02 -9.64 -4.39
C PRO A 1124 -23.94 -9.05 -5.48
N ASN A 1125 -25.24 -8.95 -5.19
CA ASN A 1125 -26.26 -8.35 -6.05
C ASN A 1125 -26.41 -9.02 -7.43
N TRP A 1126 -26.88 -10.27 -7.46
CA TRP A 1126 -27.17 -11.00 -8.70
C TRP A 1126 -28.33 -10.37 -9.51
N ASP A 1127 -28.09 -10.03 -10.78
CA ASP A 1127 -29.08 -9.55 -11.74
C ASP A 1127 -29.35 -10.60 -12.83
N SER A 1128 -30.57 -11.14 -12.84
CA SER A 1128 -31.02 -12.12 -13.83
C SER A 1128 -31.14 -11.56 -15.26
N LYS A 1129 -31.11 -10.24 -15.45
CA LYS A 1129 -31.21 -9.58 -16.76
C LYS A 1129 -29.86 -9.16 -17.35
N LEU A 1130 -28.75 -9.32 -16.62
CA LEU A 1130 -27.42 -8.87 -17.02
C LEU A 1130 -27.05 -9.26 -18.46
N TRP A 1131 -27.22 -10.54 -18.81
CA TRP A 1131 -26.81 -11.06 -20.11
C TRP A 1131 -27.77 -10.74 -21.27
N LYS A 1132 -28.97 -10.18 -21.01
CA LYS A 1132 -29.92 -9.82 -22.09
C LYS A 1132 -29.36 -8.73 -23.01
N HIS A 1133 -28.53 -7.84 -22.46
CA HIS A 1133 -27.90 -6.75 -23.19
C HIS A 1133 -26.43 -7.04 -23.53
N TYR A 1134 -25.98 -8.29 -23.36
CA TYR A 1134 -24.60 -8.65 -23.64
C TYR A 1134 -24.30 -8.60 -25.13
N LYS A 1135 -23.24 -7.87 -25.50
CA LYS A 1135 -22.72 -7.81 -26.87
C LYS A 1135 -21.37 -8.53 -26.94
N THR A 1136 -21.19 -9.33 -27.99
CA THR A 1136 -19.90 -9.93 -28.33
C THR A 1136 -18.97 -8.86 -28.89
N PHE A 1137 -17.66 -9.11 -28.86
CA PHE A 1137 -16.67 -8.20 -29.42
C PHE A 1137 -16.98 -7.84 -30.90
N ASP A 1138 -17.34 -8.83 -31.72
CA ASP A 1138 -17.65 -8.61 -33.13
C ASP A 1138 -18.79 -7.61 -33.33
N LYS A 1139 -19.85 -7.70 -32.51
CA LYS A 1139 -20.98 -6.75 -32.55
C LYS A 1139 -20.56 -5.35 -32.11
N ILE A 1140 -19.74 -5.25 -31.06
CA ILE A 1140 -19.20 -3.96 -30.57
C ILE A 1140 -18.34 -3.31 -31.66
N LYS A 1141 -17.47 -4.09 -32.31
CA LYS A 1141 -16.63 -3.65 -33.42
C LYS A 1141 -17.48 -3.11 -34.57
N GLN A 1142 -18.53 -3.83 -34.98
CA GLN A 1142 -19.45 -3.40 -36.04
C GLN A 1142 -20.17 -2.08 -35.69
N GLU A 1143 -20.72 -1.95 -34.48
CA GLU A 1143 -21.40 -0.72 -34.05
C GLU A 1143 -20.46 0.50 -34.04
N ILE A 1144 -19.22 0.32 -33.57
CA ILE A 1144 -18.21 1.38 -33.58
C ILE A 1144 -17.84 1.78 -35.01
N GLN A 1145 -17.69 0.81 -35.91
CA GLN A 1145 -17.38 1.06 -37.32
C GLN A 1145 -18.54 1.76 -38.05
N MET A 1146 -19.80 1.41 -37.77
CA MET A 1146 -20.98 2.08 -38.32
C MET A 1146 -21.06 3.55 -37.88
N ASN A 1147 -20.86 3.82 -36.58
CA ASN A 1147 -20.90 5.18 -36.03
C ASN A 1147 -19.83 6.12 -36.63
N ASN A 1148 -18.69 5.60 -37.08
CA ASN A 1148 -17.67 6.41 -37.76
C ASN A 1148 -18.12 6.86 -39.16
N THR A 1149 -19.10 6.18 -39.78
CA THR A 1149 -19.56 6.44 -41.15
C THR A 1149 -20.61 7.55 -41.18
N ASP A 1150 -21.45 7.64 -40.15
CA ASP A 1150 -22.53 8.64 -40.05
C ASP A 1150 -22.05 10.07 -39.75
N GLN A 1151 -20.78 10.26 -39.34
CA GLN A 1151 -20.21 11.61 -39.11
C GLN A 1151 -19.69 12.29 -40.40
N LYS A 1152 -19.60 11.58 -41.53
CA LYS A 1152 -19.13 12.14 -42.82
C LYS A 1152 -20.24 12.49 -43.82
N THR A 1153 -21.52 12.31 -43.48
CA THR A 1153 -22.66 12.56 -44.39
C THR A 1153 -23.33 13.92 -44.14
N HIS A 1154 -22.54 14.99 -44.20
CA HIS A 1154 -23.03 16.33 -44.58
C HIS A 1154 -22.21 16.86 -45.75
N ASN A 1155 -22.28 16.14 -46.87
CA ASN A 1155 -22.35 16.66 -48.24
C ASN A 1155 -22.40 15.48 -49.21
N GLY A 1156 -23.40 15.47 -50.07
CA GLY A 1156 -23.75 14.34 -50.90
C GLY A 1156 -22.66 13.96 -51.91
N HIS A 1157 -22.30 12.68 -51.91
CA HIS A 1157 -22.29 11.80 -53.08
C HIS A 1157 -21.92 10.40 -52.59
N ILE A 1158 -22.89 9.48 -52.62
CA ILE A 1158 -22.64 8.05 -52.39
C ILE A 1158 -21.91 7.53 -53.62
N ILE A 1159 -20.58 7.46 -53.56
CA ILE A 1159 -19.79 6.65 -54.48
C ILE A 1159 -19.67 5.27 -53.83
N GLN A 1160 -20.53 4.34 -54.24
CA GLN A 1160 -20.29 2.92 -54.04
C GLN A 1160 -19.05 2.52 -54.86
N HIS A 1161 -17.88 2.53 -54.22
CA HIS A 1161 -16.75 1.78 -54.74
C HIS A 1161 -17.03 0.29 -54.50
N LYS A 1162 -17.45 -0.42 -55.56
CA LYS A 1162 -17.30 -1.88 -55.65
C LYS A 1162 -15.81 -2.19 -55.53
N SER A 1163 -15.39 -2.69 -54.39
CA SER A 1163 -14.07 -3.28 -54.21
C SER A 1163 -14.02 -4.64 -54.90
N GLU A 1164 -13.03 -4.86 -55.75
CA GLU A 1164 -12.65 -6.18 -56.29
C GLU A 1164 -12.05 -7.07 -55.19
N HIS A 1165 -12.82 -7.39 -54.13
CA HIS A 1165 -12.38 -8.34 -53.09
C HIS A 1165 -12.88 -9.74 -53.42
N SER A 1166 -11.95 -10.68 -53.62
CA SER A 1166 -12.23 -12.12 -53.69
C SER A 1166 -12.90 -12.61 -52.40
N ASP A 1167 -13.73 -13.66 -52.46
CA ASP A 1167 -14.41 -14.26 -51.30
C ASP A 1167 -13.45 -14.55 -50.12
N PHE A 1168 -12.16 -14.77 -50.40
CA PHE A 1168 -11.07 -14.94 -49.43
C PHE A 1168 -11.02 -13.90 -48.31
N ASP A 1169 -11.36 -12.64 -48.58
CA ASP A 1169 -11.25 -11.56 -47.60
C ASP A 1169 -12.38 -11.54 -46.57
N HIS A 1170 -13.43 -12.34 -46.78
CA HIS A 1170 -14.61 -12.38 -45.92
C HIS A 1170 -14.55 -13.45 -44.83
N TYR A 1171 -13.53 -14.32 -44.85
CA TYR A 1171 -13.39 -15.43 -43.90
C TYR A 1171 -12.52 -15.06 -42.68
N GLU A 1172 -12.93 -15.49 -41.48
CA GLU A 1172 -12.17 -15.27 -40.24
C GLU A 1172 -10.80 -15.98 -40.31
N LYS A 1173 -9.69 -15.29 -40.01
CA LYS A 1173 -8.34 -15.87 -40.21
C LYS A 1173 -7.81 -16.52 -38.94
N TYR A 1174 -7.18 -17.68 -39.07
CA TYR A 1174 -6.64 -18.46 -37.94
C TYR A 1174 -5.16 -18.80 -38.14
N PRO A 1175 -4.38 -19.03 -37.06
CA PRO A 1175 -3.01 -19.52 -37.16
C PRO A 1175 -2.93 -20.86 -37.91
N ILE A 1176 -1.81 -21.08 -38.62
CA ILE A 1176 -1.55 -22.31 -39.39
C ILE A 1176 -1.63 -23.56 -38.49
N SER A 1177 -1.18 -23.45 -37.24
CA SER A 1177 -1.25 -24.55 -36.26
C SER A 1177 -2.68 -24.99 -35.99
N THR A 1178 -3.60 -24.04 -35.80
CA THR A 1178 -5.03 -24.29 -35.56
C THR A 1178 -5.70 -24.93 -36.77
N LEU A 1179 -5.39 -24.45 -37.98
CA LEU A 1179 -5.99 -24.97 -39.22
C LEU A 1179 -5.47 -26.36 -39.62
N LYS A 1180 -4.31 -26.77 -39.10
CA LYS A 1180 -3.75 -28.12 -39.29
C LYS A 1180 -4.31 -29.16 -38.33
N GLU A 1181 -5.14 -28.76 -37.38
CA GLU A 1181 -5.74 -29.71 -36.45
C GLU A 1181 -6.79 -30.62 -37.11
N PRO A 1182 -7.05 -31.82 -36.54
CA PRO A 1182 -8.13 -32.70 -37.00
C PRO A 1182 -9.49 -31.97 -37.00
N ASN A 1183 -10.40 -32.37 -37.89
CA ASN A 1183 -11.68 -31.67 -38.10
C ASN A 1183 -12.51 -31.50 -36.82
N ASP A 1184 -12.40 -32.43 -35.87
CA ASP A 1184 -13.12 -32.39 -34.59
C ASP A 1184 -12.60 -31.30 -33.62
N ARG A 1185 -11.42 -30.73 -33.90
CA ARG A 1185 -10.76 -29.70 -33.08
C ARG A 1185 -10.71 -28.33 -33.75
N LEU A 1186 -11.30 -28.19 -34.94
CA LEU A 1186 -11.36 -26.89 -35.61
C LEU A 1186 -12.39 -25.97 -34.93
N PRO A 1187 -12.15 -24.64 -34.91
CA PRO A 1187 -13.15 -23.68 -34.48
C PRO A 1187 -14.47 -23.86 -35.24
N SER A 1188 -15.61 -23.70 -34.56
CA SER A 1188 -16.95 -23.98 -35.12
C SER A 1188 -17.34 -23.15 -36.35
N ARG A 1189 -16.59 -22.08 -36.65
CA ARG A 1189 -16.77 -21.20 -37.81
C ARG A 1189 -15.85 -21.54 -38.99
N VAL A 1190 -14.90 -22.46 -38.82
CA VAL A 1190 -13.99 -22.89 -39.88
C VAL A 1190 -14.64 -23.99 -40.69
N ASP A 1191 -14.78 -23.79 -41.99
CA ASP A 1191 -15.22 -24.85 -42.90
C ASP A 1191 -14.06 -25.84 -43.12
N PRO A 1192 -14.20 -27.11 -42.70
CA PRO A 1192 -13.15 -28.12 -42.87
C PRO A 1192 -12.78 -28.39 -44.33
N LEU A 1193 -13.67 -28.08 -45.28
CA LEU A 1193 -13.44 -28.27 -46.72
C LEU A 1193 -12.62 -27.13 -47.34
N ASN A 1194 -12.62 -25.97 -46.70
CA ASN A 1194 -12.08 -24.71 -47.23
C ASN A 1194 -11.13 -24.03 -46.22
N LYS A 1195 -10.28 -24.81 -45.54
CA LYS A 1195 -9.34 -24.31 -44.50
C LYS A 1195 -8.39 -23.24 -45.03
N GLU A 1196 -8.06 -23.27 -46.31
CA GLU A 1196 -7.18 -22.28 -46.95
C GLU A 1196 -7.79 -20.88 -47.00
N LEU A 1197 -9.12 -20.75 -47.01
CA LEU A 1197 -9.81 -19.45 -46.98
C LEU A 1197 -9.61 -18.74 -45.64
N HIS A 1198 -9.25 -19.49 -44.60
CA HIS A 1198 -9.00 -18.99 -43.27
C HIS A 1198 -7.53 -18.64 -43.01
N LEU A 1199 -6.65 -18.68 -44.04
CA LEU A 1199 -5.26 -18.23 -43.93
C LEU A 1199 -5.12 -16.72 -44.19
N SER A 1200 -4.21 -16.06 -43.49
CA SER A 1200 -3.80 -14.69 -43.86
C SER A 1200 -3.12 -14.69 -45.24
N HIS A 1201 -3.08 -13.53 -45.90
CA HIS A 1201 -2.37 -13.40 -47.18
C HIS A 1201 -0.89 -13.84 -47.08
N ASP A 1202 -0.21 -13.46 -46.01
CA ASP A 1202 1.20 -13.79 -45.79
C ASP A 1202 1.39 -15.28 -45.52
N ASP A 1203 0.52 -15.91 -44.72
CA ASP A 1203 0.57 -17.35 -44.46
C ASP A 1203 0.23 -18.15 -45.73
N PHE A 1204 -0.72 -17.65 -46.53
CA PHE A 1204 -1.09 -18.27 -47.80
C PHE A 1204 0.08 -18.23 -48.79
N ILE A 1205 0.72 -17.07 -48.95
CA ILE A 1205 1.90 -16.93 -49.80
C ILE A 1205 3.07 -17.76 -49.25
N SER A 1206 3.27 -17.79 -47.92
CA SER A 1206 4.32 -18.61 -47.30
C SER A 1206 4.13 -20.10 -47.54
N LEU A 1207 2.89 -20.61 -47.42
CA LEU A 1207 2.56 -22.02 -47.58
C LEU A 1207 2.47 -22.46 -49.04
N PHE A 1208 1.82 -21.68 -49.88
CA PHE A 1208 1.51 -22.04 -51.28
C PHE A 1208 2.47 -21.40 -52.29
N GLN A 1209 3.34 -20.47 -51.87
CA GLN A 1209 4.31 -19.76 -52.72
C GLN A 1209 3.66 -18.99 -53.89
N MET A 1210 2.38 -18.65 -53.75
CA MET A 1210 1.58 -17.91 -54.72
C MET A 1210 0.45 -17.15 -54.01
N THR A 1211 -0.17 -16.19 -54.68
CA THR A 1211 -1.33 -15.46 -54.14
C THR A 1211 -2.61 -16.29 -54.20
N TYR A 1212 -3.61 -15.96 -53.38
CA TYR A 1212 -4.91 -16.65 -53.42
C TYR A 1212 -5.58 -16.53 -54.80
N VAL A 1213 -5.50 -15.36 -55.43
CA VAL A 1213 -6.07 -15.12 -56.77
C VAL A 1213 -5.42 -16.01 -57.84
N GLU A 1214 -4.12 -16.31 -57.70
CA GLU A 1214 -3.43 -17.26 -58.58
C GLU A 1214 -3.80 -18.71 -58.25
N PHE A 1215 -3.98 -19.04 -56.98
CA PHE A 1215 -4.40 -20.35 -56.52
C PHE A 1215 -5.84 -20.69 -56.96
N GLU A 1216 -6.76 -19.74 -56.88
CA GLU A 1216 -8.16 -19.87 -57.28
C GLU A 1216 -8.29 -20.21 -58.78
N LYS A 1217 -7.40 -19.65 -59.61
CA LYS A 1217 -7.33 -19.93 -61.06
C LYS A 1217 -6.84 -21.33 -61.41
N LEU A 1218 -6.33 -22.10 -60.44
CA LEU A 1218 -5.85 -23.46 -60.68
C LEU A 1218 -7.00 -24.49 -60.76
N PRO A 1219 -6.82 -25.59 -61.50
CA PRO A 1219 -7.78 -26.69 -61.47
C PRO A 1219 -7.95 -27.27 -60.07
N ARG A 1220 -9.19 -27.63 -59.68
CA ARG A 1220 -9.53 -28.15 -58.34
C ARG A 1220 -8.65 -29.31 -57.86
N TRP A 1221 -8.28 -30.24 -58.75
CA TRP A 1221 -7.40 -31.37 -58.37
C TRP A 1221 -6.02 -30.91 -57.91
N LYS A 1222 -5.48 -29.84 -58.54
CA LYS A 1222 -4.17 -29.26 -58.22
C LYS A 1222 -4.24 -28.43 -56.95
N GLN A 1223 -5.35 -27.73 -56.71
CA GLN A 1223 -5.63 -27.08 -55.43
C GLN A 1223 -5.65 -28.11 -54.30
N GLN A 1224 -6.40 -29.21 -54.45
CA GLN A 1224 -6.47 -30.28 -53.45
C GLN A 1224 -5.13 -30.97 -53.18
N GLU A 1225 -4.33 -31.24 -54.23
CA GLU A 1225 -2.98 -31.80 -54.07
C GLU A 1225 -2.07 -30.86 -53.26
N MET A 1226 -2.15 -29.56 -53.52
CA MET A 1226 -1.38 -28.56 -52.77
C MET A 1226 -1.88 -28.43 -51.32
N LYS A 1227 -3.19 -28.45 -51.07
CA LYS A 1227 -3.76 -28.51 -49.71
C LYS A 1227 -3.24 -29.74 -48.94
N LYS A 1228 -3.17 -30.91 -49.60
CA LYS A 1228 -2.63 -32.14 -48.99
C LYS A 1228 -1.16 -31.99 -48.62
N LYS A 1229 -0.34 -31.41 -49.50
CA LYS A 1229 1.09 -31.17 -49.25
C LYS A 1229 1.35 -30.28 -48.03
N VAL A 1230 0.49 -29.29 -47.79
CA VAL A 1230 0.64 -28.37 -46.66
C VAL A 1230 -0.14 -28.78 -45.41
N GLY A 1231 -0.87 -29.91 -45.43
CA GLY A 1231 -1.62 -30.43 -44.29
C GLY A 1231 -2.93 -29.69 -44.00
N LEU A 1232 -3.55 -29.09 -45.03
CA LEU A 1232 -4.82 -28.36 -44.94
C LEU A 1232 -5.97 -29.03 -45.72
N PHE A 1233 -5.77 -30.30 -46.12
CA PHE A 1233 -6.77 -31.11 -46.81
C PHE A 1233 -7.66 -31.89 -45.84
#